data_AF-A0A8H5DQV8-F1
#
_entry.id   AF-A0A8H5DQV8-F1
#
_cell.length_a   1.000
_cell.length_b   1.000
_cell.length_c   1.000
_cell.angle_alpha   90.00
_cell.angle_beta   90.00
_cell.angle_gamma   90.00
#
_symmetry.space_group_name_H-M   'P 1'
#
loop_
_entity.id
_entity.type
_entity.pdbx_description
1 polymer ?
#
loop_
_entity_poly.entity_id
_entity_poly.type
_entity_poly.pdbx_seq_one_letter_code
_entity_poly.pdbx_strand_id
1 'polypeptide(L)'
;MSCRSQLLRALRGSASSSGGRRTVSLRTNILERSLAHSRTPARCIATTAPRLISQTRVQKSKLTSETYPQLERDARFAQVTPEHVARFREILGDNPSAIIDGITGGGAGVDAADFETYNEDWMHKYKGQSKLVLRPGTTDEVSGILKYCNEQHLAVVPQGGNTGLVGGSIPVFDEIVISMARMNEIRSFDEVSGSLVIDAGCVLETVDSYLAQKGYIFPLDLGAKGSCHVGGNVATNAGGLRLLRYGSLHGTVLGVEAVLPNGTIINDLCTLRKNNTGYDVKQLFIGAEGTLGIITKIAIQCPQRSPAVNVAVFGIESYDKAQLAFREAKKQLSEILSAFELMDGRSQRIVSEVKGQEHPLEGEYPFYCLIETSGSNGEHDYAKLETFLEDVMTREVIADGVVAQDETQLRNLWGWREGITECLGHWGGTYKYDISIPLNEMYTIVEDTKARLIDLGLLGDTPDHPVVDVLGYGHMGDSNLHLNIPVRRYDPAVEKALEPWVYEWIQKRSGSISAEHGLGIAKKKFIGYSRDDTTIGLMKQIKNLFDPNGIMNPYNCGWPNDLDSPADLSERDQRGANAALPHTPPCQPYGADAAASPQEADALGQKFPKSQGKSLASHRNSAIQVHILEQCSNERPYCQKCVSSGRQCEGYERERVFITGTPQNKGRVASHPKKGSSSKNGSSSLYEEPSRTLGITPVHPLTSAWDDHTLVSNQGVEYSVLVSALHTRLPHTIPDHSADDSTPFRITFPPYTPTDLQSLLGEGELGVRAQCLARLPSVYEQDDSAQSYCIFFFEHETAYAFGESGSQRMRRMGPAHFSHFPNHHFFVRVYRPLATGFALLMRQDTFVSSPDWKTVPWQRHPKSLLDHLLDLVLLLPAILSQVDQIVPSEPTLHRRHSAQQLLRDCLSLERHLDAWFQMANRPSFEQPVAYWTEELISPGGLIPFTNSYAFRDANTGLAFLYYWMTQILFHKCIESLHRAIYQPVIDAYPNMWPDLPFDLQIDLNRYQHGRMFAADICRGLDSVLHDTVQPDMLIMPMTVAMDFYRDINSVSQDGLMEIMWIDNFRSRLIEKGQHVAGVLQSQTWSEVATF
;
A
#
# COMPACT_ATOMS: atom_id res chain seq x y z
N MET A 1 12.95 2.90 48.71
CA MET A 1 13.91 2.27 49.65
C MET A 1 13.80 0.76 49.52
N SER A 2 14.88 -0.02 49.76
CA SER A 2 14.87 -1.50 49.87
C SER A 2 14.14 -2.25 48.73
N CYS A 3 14.80 -2.72 47.67
CA CYS A 3 15.72 -3.86 47.75
C CYS A 3 16.53 -4.00 46.43
N ARG A 4 17.86 -3.84 46.46
CA ARG A 4 18.76 -4.14 45.33
C ARG A 4 20.12 -4.61 45.88
N SER A 5 20.40 -5.90 45.82
CA SER A 5 21.72 -6.48 46.14
C SER A 5 21.80 -7.96 45.77
N GLN A 6 22.99 -8.42 45.38
CA GLN A 6 23.32 -9.78 44.90
C GLN A 6 22.83 -10.04 43.45
N LEU A 7 23.63 -10.58 42.50
CA LEU A 7 25.05 -10.99 42.54
C LEU A 7 25.86 -10.39 41.37
N LEU A 8 27.08 -9.93 41.67
CA LEU A 8 28.18 -9.77 40.71
C LEU A 8 29.50 -10.01 41.46
N ARG A 9 30.21 -11.14 41.20
CA ARG A 9 31.46 -11.46 41.93
C ARG A 9 32.47 -12.43 41.28
N ALA A 10 32.71 -12.30 39.99
CA ALA A 10 33.96 -12.74 39.33
C ALA A 10 34.19 -11.82 38.11
N LEU A 11 35.39 -11.35 37.76
CA LEU A 11 36.73 -11.57 38.31
C LEU A 11 37.38 -10.22 38.74
N ARG A 12 38.48 -10.27 39.49
CA ARG A 12 39.37 -9.11 39.77
C ARG A 12 40.82 -9.50 39.53
N GLY A 13 41.60 -8.60 38.91
CA GLY A 13 43.05 -8.78 38.77
C GLY A 13 43.82 -7.48 38.56
N SER A 14 44.37 -6.90 39.64
CA SER A 14 45.46 -5.89 39.69
C SER A 14 45.24 -4.52 38.99
N ALA A 15 45.73 -3.37 39.50
CA ALA A 15 46.42 -3.08 40.77
C ALA A 15 46.30 -1.57 41.17
N SER A 16 46.70 -1.24 42.42
CA SER A 16 47.29 0.04 42.89
C SER A 16 46.66 1.38 42.42
N SER A 17 45.83 2.06 43.23
CA SER A 17 46.22 3.14 44.19
C SER A 17 46.52 4.51 43.54
N SER A 18 46.15 5.68 44.06
CA SER A 18 45.61 6.16 45.36
C SER A 18 44.76 7.43 45.12
N GLY A 19 43.83 7.92 45.93
CA GLY A 19 43.59 7.80 47.37
C GLY A 19 43.42 9.20 47.98
N GLY A 20 42.20 9.64 48.27
CA GLY A 20 41.91 10.98 48.82
C GLY A 20 40.46 11.12 49.31
N ARG A 21 40.26 11.71 50.50
CA ARG A 21 38.94 11.86 51.17
C ARG A 21 38.62 13.34 51.44
N ARG A 22 37.34 13.72 51.32
CA ARG A 22 36.49 14.54 52.25
C ARG A 22 35.43 15.33 51.45
N THR A 23 34.14 14.98 51.45
CA THR A 23 33.08 15.06 52.51
C THR A 23 32.45 16.44 52.74
N VAL A 24 31.21 16.58 52.25
CA VAL A 24 30.01 17.18 52.90
C VAL A 24 30.01 18.68 53.24
N SER A 25 29.06 19.42 52.65
CA SER A 25 28.11 20.28 53.39
C SER A 25 26.95 20.74 52.49
N LEU A 26 25.70 20.46 52.90
CA LEU A 26 24.49 21.07 52.33
C LEU A 26 24.02 22.21 53.24
N ARG A 27 23.55 23.32 52.65
CA ARG A 27 22.74 24.34 53.36
C ARG A 27 21.63 24.88 52.46
N THR A 28 20.40 24.51 52.79
CA THR A 28 19.17 25.19 52.34
C THR A 28 18.98 26.51 53.07
N ASN A 29 18.38 27.50 52.42
CA ASN A 29 17.69 28.61 53.07
C ASN A 29 16.44 28.96 52.25
N ILE A 30 15.35 29.26 52.94
CA ILE A 30 14.04 29.64 52.37
C ILE A 30 13.77 31.09 52.78
N LEU A 31 13.17 31.88 51.88
CA LEU A 31 12.43 33.10 52.23
C LEU A 31 11.36 33.40 51.16
N GLU A 32 10.33 34.15 51.54
CA GLU A 32 9.05 34.24 50.82
C GLU A 32 8.83 35.53 50.01
N ARG A 33 7.97 35.41 48.97
CA ARG A 33 7.00 36.40 48.43
C ARG A 33 7.46 37.85 48.12
N SER A 34 7.25 38.25 46.85
CA SER A 34 6.19 39.24 46.51
C SER A 34 5.87 39.22 45.00
N LEU A 35 4.71 39.77 44.62
CA LEU A 35 4.23 39.89 43.23
C LEU A 35 4.37 41.33 42.72
N ALA A 36 4.90 41.51 41.50
CA ALA A 36 4.76 42.72 40.69
C ALA A 36 4.90 42.37 39.19
N HIS A 37 4.30 43.17 38.31
CA HIS A 37 4.22 42.91 36.86
C HIS A 37 5.42 43.44 36.05
N SER A 38 5.40 43.10 34.75
CA SER A 38 6.25 43.59 33.65
C SER A 38 7.62 42.91 33.49
N ARG A 39 7.68 41.97 32.53
CA ARG A 39 8.91 41.63 31.79
C ARG A 39 8.57 41.32 30.33
N THR A 40 9.23 42.05 29.43
CA THR A 40 9.47 41.60 28.06
C THR A 40 10.29 40.31 28.05
N PRO A 41 10.13 39.43 27.05
CA PRO A 41 10.97 38.24 26.93
C PRO A 41 12.41 38.64 26.64
N ALA A 42 13.34 38.24 27.50
CA ALA A 42 14.76 38.43 27.27
C ALA A 42 15.24 37.42 26.22
N ARG A 43 15.90 37.90 25.16
CA ARG A 43 16.57 37.02 24.18
C ARG A 43 17.63 36.19 24.90
N CYS A 44 17.61 34.87 24.75
CA CYS A 44 18.74 34.02 25.09
C CYS A 44 19.91 34.37 24.15
N ILE A 45 20.98 34.94 24.71
CA ILE A 45 22.22 35.19 23.99
C ILE A 45 23.03 33.89 24.01
N ALA A 46 23.31 33.31 22.84
CA ALA A 46 24.20 32.16 22.72
C ALA A 46 25.61 32.53 23.22
N THR A 47 26.18 31.71 24.11
CA THR A 47 27.45 31.99 24.78
C THR A 47 28.63 31.22 24.19
N THR A 48 28.80 31.32 22.86
CA THR A 48 30.01 30.87 22.16
C THR A 48 30.89 32.06 21.80
N ALA A 49 32.10 32.14 22.38
CA ALA A 49 33.02 33.25 22.15
C ALA A 49 33.87 32.99 20.89
N PRO A 50 33.84 33.87 19.86
CA PRO A 50 34.55 33.62 18.60
C PRO A 50 36.06 33.83 18.75
N ARG A 51 36.87 32.86 18.30
CA ARG A 51 38.30 33.06 18.06
C ARG A 51 38.79 32.40 16.76
N LEU A 52 39.24 33.27 15.86
CA LEU A 52 40.37 33.03 14.93
C LEU A 52 40.18 31.95 13.84
N ILE A 53 39.06 32.03 13.13
CA ILE A 53 39.12 32.03 11.65
C ILE A 53 38.81 33.46 11.17
N SER A 54 39.24 33.81 9.96
CA SER A 54 39.12 35.14 9.37
C SER A 54 37.68 35.68 9.40
N GLN A 55 37.53 37.01 9.39
CA GLN A 55 36.23 37.65 9.16
C GLN A 55 35.76 37.40 7.72
N THR A 56 35.09 36.27 7.51
CA THR A 56 34.22 36.03 6.35
C THR A 56 33.06 37.03 6.41
N ARG A 57 33.34 38.22 5.84
CA ARG A 57 32.39 39.31 5.65
C ARG A 57 31.13 38.74 5.00
N VAL A 58 30.04 38.61 5.78
CA VAL A 58 28.76 38.06 5.32
C VAL A 58 28.39 38.77 4.02
N GLN A 59 28.47 38.01 2.93
CA GLN A 59 28.27 38.53 1.60
C GLN A 59 26.77 38.61 1.39
N LYS A 60 26.23 39.84 1.36
CA LYS A 60 24.80 40.06 1.14
C LYS A 60 24.33 39.21 -0.04
N SER A 61 23.30 38.41 0.19
CA SER A 61 22.63 37.65 -0.87
C SER A 61 22.23 38.59 -2.00
N LYS A 62 22.40 38.12 -3.22
CA LYS A 62 21.82 38.73 -4.41
C LYS A 62 20.34 38.41 -4.45
N LEU A 63 19.57 39.19 -5.22
CA LEU A 63 18.18 38.83 -5.49
C LEU A 63 18.13 37.47 -6.23
N THR A 64 17.07 36.70 -5.99
CA THR A 64 16.84 35.43 -6.68
C THR A 64 16.82 35.64 -8.21
N SER A 65 16.22 36.73 -8.66
CA SER A 65 16.19 37.18 -10.06
C SER A 65 17.54 37.61 -10.65
N GLU A 66 18.47 38.14 -9.84
CA GLU A 66 19.85 38.43 -10.25
C GLU A 66 20.73 37.17 -10.33
N THR A 67 20.37 36.16 -9.54
CA THR A 67 21.11 34.89 -9.42
C THR A 67 20.67 33.88 -10.47
N TYR A 68 19.38 33.90 -10.82
CA TYR A 68 18.74 33.02 -11.79
C TYR A 68 18.01 33.88 -12.84
N PRO A 69 18.74 34.55 -13.75
CA PRO A 69 18.18 35.52 -14.70
C PRO A 69 17.23 34.92 -15.75
N GLN A 70 17.13 33.59 -15.83
CA GLN A 70 16.11 32.87 -16.61
C GLN A 70 14.75 32.73 -15.89
N LEU A 71 14.64 33.18 -14.63
CA LEU A 71 13.35 33.39 -13.98
C LEU A 71 12.85 34.79 -14.35
N GLU A 72 11.81 34.85 -15.17
CA GLU A 72 11.10 36.10 -15.47
C GLU A 72 9.88 36.29 -14.56
N ARG A 73 9.55 37.55 -14.26
CA ARG A 73 8.34 37.88 -13.50
C ARG A 73 7.13 37.79 -14.42
N ASP A 74 6.18 36.92 -14.07
CA ASP A 74 4.94 36.74 -14.83
C ASP A 74 4.21 38.09 -15.00
N ALA A 75 4.00 38.50 -16.24
CA ALA A 75 3.41 39.77 -16.61
C ALA A 75 1.90 39.86 -16.30
N ARG A 76 1.26 38.74 -15.97
CA ARG A 76 -0.14 38.70 -15.53
C ARG A 76 -0.33 39.24 -14.11
N PHE A 77 0.70 39.22 -13.28
CA PHE A 77 0.59 39.71 -11.91
C PHE A 77 0.65 41.24 -11.85
N ALA A 78 -0.32 41.87 -11.18
CA ALA A 78 -0.29 43.30 -10.92
C ALA A 78 0.89 43.69 -10.00
N GLN A 79 1.23 44.98 -9.96
CA GLN A 79 2.14 45.53 -8.95
C GLN A 79 1.32 46.15 -7.81
N VAL A 80 1.81 46.02 -6.57
CA VAL A 80 1.15 46.60 -5.40
C VAL A 80 1.18 48.12 -5.45
N THR A 81 0.01 48.76 -5.32
CA THR A 81 -0.15 50.23 -5.28
C THR A 81 -0.70 50.70 -3.92
N PRO A 82 -0.67 52.01 -3.60
CA PRO A 82 -1.22 52.52 -2.35
C PRO A 82 -2.70 52.21 -2.11
N GLU A 83 -3.49 52.10 -3.18
CA GLU A 83 -4.91 51.74 -3.13
C GLU A 83 -5.10 50.29 -2.65
N HIS A 84 -4.24 49.36 -3.10
CA HIS A 84 -4.24 47.98 -2.61
C HIS A 84 -3.88 47.92 -1.12
N VAL A 85 -2.90 48.71 -0.66
CA VAL A 85 -2.55 48.79 0.76
C VAL A 85 -3.68 49.37 1.60
N ALA A 86 -4.36 50.41 1.12
CA ALA A 86 -5.56 50.94 1.78
C ALA A 86 -6.64 49.85 1.92
N ARG A 87 -6.88 49.06 0.86
CA ARG A 87 -7.84 47.95 0.90
C ARG A 87 -7.41 46.83 1.87
N PHE A 88 -6.12 46.52 1.99
CA PHE A 88 -5.66 45.58 3.02
C PHE A 88 -5.81 46.12 4.45
N ARG A 89 -5.66 47.43 4.67
CA ARG A 89 -5.97 48.07 5.98
C ARG A 89 -7.46 47.95 6.32
N GLU A 90 -8.37 48.05 5.35
CA GLU A 90 -9.80 47.81 5.57
C GLU A 90 -10.11 46.35 5.96
N ILE A 91 -9.38 45.38 5.40
CA ILE A 91 -9.56 43.94 5.68
C ILE A 91 -8.98 43.55 7.04
N LEU A 92 -7.81 44.09 7.41
CA LEU A 92 -7.07 43.77 8.63
C LEU A 92 -7.43 44.66 9.84
N GLY A 93 -8.19 45.75 9.61
CA GLY A 93 -8.57 46.74 10.60
C GLY A 93 -7.39 47.61 11.08
N ASP A 94 -7.66 48.46 12.07
CA ASP A 94 -6.72 49.46 12.61
C ASP A 94 -5.56 48.88 13.45
N ASN A 95 -5.16 47.62 13.23
CA ASN A 95 -4.05 47.00 13.95
C ASN A 95 -2.70 47.34 13.29
N PRO A 96 -1.85 48.19 13.90
CA PRO A 96 -0.58 48.63 13.30
C PRO A 96 0.46 47.50 13.18
N SER A 97 0.24 46.34 13.81
CA SER A 97 1.11 45.17 13.68
C SER A 97 0.71 44.20 12.57
N ALA A 98 -0.42 44.46 11.89
CA ALA A 98 -0.99 43.59 10.87
C ALA A 98 -0.41 43.81 9.45
N ILE A 99 0.25 44.95 9.19
CA ILE A 99 0.83 45.28 7.89
C ILE A 99 2.22 45.90 8.07
N ILE A 100 3.20 45.43 7.29
CA ILE A 100 4.49 46.11 7.08
C ILE A 100 4.50 46.64 5.64
N ASP A 101 4.61 47.96 5.48
CA ASP A 101 4.28 48.68 4.24
C ASP A 101 5.43 49.57 3.75
N GLY A 102 6.03 49.16 2.63
CA GLY A 102 7.06 49.89 1.89
C GLY A 102 6.54 50.52 0.60
N ILE A 103 5.21 50.64 0.44
CA ILE A 103 4.54 51.14 -0.77
C ILE A 103 4.00 52.57 -0.54
N THR A 104 3.31 52.85 0.57
CA THR A 104 2.72 54.20 0.79
C THR A 104 3.67 55.22 1.40
N GLY A 105 4.93 54.84 1.69
CA GLY A 105 6.02 55.75 2.06
C GLY A 105 5.78 56.67 3.28
N GLY A 106 4.88 56.28 4.19
CA GLY A 106 4.30 57.18 5.20
C GLY A 106 4.31 56.68 6.64
N GLY A 107 4.91 55.52 6.93
CA GLY A 107 5.08 55.00 8.29
C GLY A 107 6.43 55.40 8.88
N ALA A 108 6.43 56.23 9.93
CA ALA A 108 7.66 56.60 10.63
C ALA A 108 8.17 55.42 11.49
N GLY A 109 9.04 54.59 10.92
CA GLY A 109 9.67 53.46 11.62
C GLY A 109 9.60 52.10 10.89
N VAL A 110 9.42 52.07 9.56
CA VAL A 110 9.63 50.86 8.75
C VAL A 110 10.96 51.02 8.01
N ASP A 111 11.97 50.27 8.43
CA ASP A 111 13.29 50.22 7.79
C ASP A 111 13.35 49.10 6.74
N ALA A 112 14.31 49.20 5.81
CA ALA A 112 14.58 48.10 4.87
C ALA A 112 14.94 46.78 5.56
N ALA A 113 15.43 46.84 6.81
CA ALA A 113 15.72 45.68 7.65
C ALA A 113 14.46 44.89 8.06
N ASP A 114 13.30 45.53 8.18
CA ASP A 114 12.05 44.86 8.56
C ASP A 114 11.59 43.87 7.48
N PHE A 115 11.83 44.22 6.20
CA PHE A 115 11.55 43.35 5.05
C PHE A 115 12.60 42.26 4.81
N GLU A 116 13.84 42.44 5.27
CA GLU A 116 14.95 41.49 5.04
C GLU A 116 14.59 40.10 5.57
N THR A 117 14.00 40.03 6.78
CA THR A 117 13.64 38.77 7.46
C THR A 117 12.51 37.96 6.81
N TYR A 118 11.72 38.59 5.95
CA TYR A 118 10.64 37.93 5.18
C TYR A 118 11.06 37.63 3.74
N ASN A 119 12.09 38.30 3.22
CA ASN A 119 12.57 38.16 1.85
C ASN A 119 13.76 37.21 1.71
N GLU A 120 14.62 37.08 2.70
CA GLU A 120 15.79 36.16 2.67
C GLU A 120 15.43 34.78 3.25
N ASP A 121 15.94 33.70 2.66
CA ASP A 121 15.73 32.34 3.16
C ASP A 121 16.71 31.95 4.29
N TRP A 122 16.40 30.87 5.01
CA TRP A 122 17.21 30.40 6.15
C TRP A 122 18.67 30.07 5.80
N MET A 123 18.97 29.71 4.54
CA MET A 123 20.34 29.44 4.08
C MET A 123 21.07 30.68 3.51
N HIS A 124 20.43 31.85 3.48
CA HIS A 124 20.92 33.07 2.82
C HIS A 124 21.32 32.85 1.33
N LYS A 125 20.66 31.89 0.65
CA LYS A 125 20.90 31.50 -0.75
C LYS A 125 19.94 32.17 -1.72
N TYR A 126 18.69 32.40 -1.29
CA TYR A 126 17.61 32.98 -2.08
C TYR A 126 17.11 34.26 -1.39
N LYS A 127 16.72 35.26 -2.21
CA LYS A 127 16.21 36.53 -1.70
C LYS A 127 15.19 37.21 -2.62
N GLY A 128 14.01 37.48 -2.08
CA GLY A 128 12.95 38.27 -2.71
C GLY A 128 13.15 39.78 -2.60
N GLN A 129 12.19 40.52 -3.16
CA GLN A 129 12.14 42.00 -3.18
C GLN A 129 10.74 42.54 -2.82
N SER A 130 9.97 41.79 -2.02
CA SER A 130 8.64 42.19 -1.57
C SER A 130 8.68 43.41 -0.64
N LYS A 131 7.67 44.27 -0.80
CA LYS A 131 7.49 45.55 -0.10
C LYS A 131 6.20 45.62 0.71
N LEU A 132 5.49 44.50 0.83
CA LEU A 132 4.26 44.39 1.60
C LEU A 132 4.21 43.04 2.33
N VAL A 133 4.19 43.08 3.66
CA VAL A 133 3.93 41.90 4.49
C VAL A 133 2.58 42.08 5.16
N LEU A 134 1.67 41.13 4.95
CA LEU A 134 0.37 41.04 5.62
C LEU A 134 0.46 39.98 6.72
N ARG A 135 -0.10 40.29 7.89
CA ARG A 135 0.00 39.46 9.11
C ARG A 135 -1.40 39.26 9.68
N PRO A 136 -2.27 38.44 9.06
CA PRO A 136 -3.64 38.22 9.52
C PRO A 136 -3.70 37.53 10.89
N GLY A 137 -4.76 37.79 11.65
CA GLY A 137 -5.06 37.17 12.94
C GLY A 137 -6.30 36.27 12.96
N THR A 138 -7.03 36.17 11.85
CA THR A 138 -8.24 35.35 11.70
C THR A 138 -8.34 34.73 10.30
N THR A 139 -9.11 33.66 10.17
CA THR A 139 -9.41 33.00 8.89
C THR A 139 -10.15 33.94 7.93
N ASP A 140 -11.02 34.81 8.44
CA ASP A 140 -11.76 35.78 7.64
C ASP A 140 -10.85 36.90 7.10
N GLU A 141 -9.83 37.33 7.86
CA GLU A 141 -8.75 38.20 7.35
C GLU A 141 -8.01 37.52 6.18
N VAL A 142 -7.67 36.23 6.29
CA VAL A 142 -7.02 35.47 5.21
C VAL A 142 -7.94 35.32 3.99
N SER A 143 -9.23 35.02 4.19
CA SER A 143 -10.26 34.95 3.14
C SER A 143 -10.40 36.26 2.37
N GLY A 144 -10.49 37.38 3.09
CA GLY A 144 -10.56 38.72 2.50
C GLY A 144 -9.30 39.08 1.70
N ILE A 145 -8.11 38.77 2.22
CA ILE A 145 -6.83 38.98 1.54
C ILE A 145 -6.77 38.16 0.24
N LEU A 146 -6.92 36.83 0.32
CA LEU A 146 -6.76 35.96 -0.84
C LEU A 146 -7.77 36.28 -1.95
N LYS A 147 -9.04 36.48 -1.58
CA LYS A 147 -10.07 36.90 -2.53
C LYS A 147 -9.66 38.16 -3.29
N TYR A 148 -9.24 39.21 -2.58
CA TYR A 148 -8.84 40.47 -3.20
C TYR A 148 -7.57 40.31 -4.05
N CYS A 149 -6.58 39.54 -3.59
CA CYS A 149 -5.40 39.21 -4.38
C CYS A 149 -5.77 38.46 -5.68
N ASN A 150 -6.69 37.50 -5.63
CA ASN A 150 -7.13 36.75 -6.80
C ASN A 150 -7.93 37.61 -7.78
N GLU A 151 -8.76 38.53 -7.29
CA GLU A 151 -9.48 39.52 -8.11
C GLU A 151 -8.51 40.51 -8.81
N GLN A 152 -7.50 41.01 -8.09
CA GLN A 152 -6.51 41.97 -8.62
C GLN A 152 -5.27 41.32 -9.27
N HIS A 153 -5.22 39.99 -9.35
CA HIS A 153 -4.06 39.23 -9.85
C HIS A 153 -2.75 39.58 -9.13
N LEU A 154 -2.79 39.71 -7.80
CA LEU A 154 -1.61 39.89 -6.96
C LEU A 154 -1.08 38.54 -6.49
N ALA A 155 0.17 38.23 -6.82
CA ALA A 155 0.86 37.05 -6.32
C ALA A 155 1.13 37.15 -4.80
N VAL A 156 1.06 36.01 -4.10
CA VAL A 156 1.25 35.91 -2.65
C VAL A 156 2.15 34.73 -2.27
N VAL A 157 2.91 34.88 -1.19
CA VAL A 157 3.70 33.80 -0.58
C VAL A 157 3.27 33.59 0.88
N PRO A 158 2.68 32.43 1.22
CA PRO A 158 2.38 32.08 2.61
C PRO A 158 3.67 31.80 3.39
N GLN A 159 3.85 32.44 4.54
CA GLN A 159 5.06 32.27 5.35
C GLN A 159 4.72 31.85 6.80
N GLY A 160 5.29 30.72 7.21
CA GLY A 160 5.34 30.28 8.61
C GLY A 160 6.51 30.95 9.35
N GLY A 161 7.35 30.14 9.99
CA GLY A 161 8.56 30.60 10.70
C GLY A 161 9.80 30.83 9.82
N ASN A 162 9.67 30.83 8.49
CA ASN A 162 10.75 30.97 7.50
C ASN A 162 11.97 30.04 7.70
N THR A 163 11.73 28.76 8.04
CA THR A 163 12.77 27.73 8.30
C THR A 163 12.88 26.68 7.18
N GLY A 164 12.33 26.95 6.00
CA GLY A 164 12.36 26.04 4.84
C GLY A 164 13.69 26.09 4.08
N LEU A 165 14.17 24.94 3.59
CA LEU A 165 15.51 24.78 3.00
C LEU A 165 15.54 24.70 1.45
N VAL A 166 14.45 25.11 0.79
CA VAL A 166 14.28 25.01 -0.68
C VAL A 166 13.84 26.33 -1.34
N GLY A 167 13.84 27.43 -0.59
CA GLY A 167 13.36 28.75 -1.03
C GLY A 167 11.83 28.92 -1.05
N GLY A 168 11.06 27.85 -0.77
CA GLY A 168 9.60 27.85 -0.87
C GLY A 168 8.83 28.75 0.10
N SER A 169 9.50 29.34 1.08
CA SER A 169 8.92 30.24 2.09
C SER A 169 9.08 31.73 1.78
N ILE A 170 9.74 32.12 0.69
CA ILE A 170 10.05 33.53 0.36
C ILE A 170 9.59 33.93 -1.06
N PRO A 171 9.44 35.23 -1.35
CA PRO A 171 9.20 35.75 -2.71
C PRO A 171 10.37 35.51 -3.66
N VAL A 172 10.09 35.32 -4.95
CA VAL A 172 11.12 35.39 -6.02
C VAL A 172 11.29 36.84 -6.51
N PHE A 173 10.21 37.59 -6.52
CA PHE A 173 10.09 38.99 -6.92
C PHE A 173 9.38 39.80 -5.82
N ASP A 174 8.28 40.47 -6.15
CA ASP A 174 7.51 41.42 -5.36
C ASP A 174 6.20 40.83 -4.76
N GLU A 175 6.06 39.49 -4.72
CA GLU A 175 4.89 38.79 -4.16
C GLU A 175 4.59 39.24 -2.72
N ILE A 176 3.31 39.37 -2.37
CA ILE A 176 2.89 39.79 -1.03
C ILE A 176 3.13 38.65 -0.04
N VAL A 177 3.94 38.88 0.99
CA VAL A 177 4.17 37.86 2.03
C VAL A 177 2.97 37.85 2.99
N ILE A 178 2.33 36.70 3.14
CA ILE A 178 1.24 36.49 4.12
C ILE A 178 1.83 35.67 5.28
N SER A 179 2.25 36.36 6.34
CA SER A 179 2.87 35.74 7.51
C SER A 179 1.83 35.31 8.53
N MET A 180 1.78 34.01 8.83
CA MET A 180 0.81 33.41 9.75
C MET A 180 1.12 33.69 11.24
N ALA A 181 2.17 34.45 11.55
CA ALA A 181 2.68 34.66 12.91
C ALA A 181 1.71 35.35 13.90
N ARG A 182 0.57 35.89 13.42
CA ARG A 182 -0.51 36.46 14.25
C ARG A 182 -1.67 35.48 14.52
N MET A 183 -1.70 34.31 13.88
CA MET A 183 -2.64 33.21 14.15
C MET A 183 -1.90 32.12 14.92
N ASN A 184 -1.75 32.27 16.23
CA ASN A 184 -0.90 31.41 17.06
C ASN A 184 -1.60 30.87 18.32
N GLU A 185 -2.94 30.85 18.33
CA GLU A 185 -3.74 30.40 19.48
C GLU A 185 -3.95 28.88 19.52
N ILE A 186 -3.89 28.31 20.73
CA ILE A 186 -4.30 26.93 21.00
C ILE A 186 -5.82 26.94 21.25
N ARG A 187 -6.58 26.30 20.35
CA ARG A 187 -8.05 26.42 20.30
C ARG A 187 -8.75 25.44 21.23
N SER A 188 -8.31 24.18 21.24
CA SER A 188 -8.80 23.17 22.19
C SER A 188 -7.84 21.98 22.27
N PHE A 189 -7.89 21.25 23.38
CA PHE A 189 -7.24 19.96 23.53
C PHE A 189 -8.15 19.02 24.32
N ASP A 190 -8.38 17.81 23.80
CA ASP A 190 -9.09 16.76 24.52
C ASP A 190 -8.07 15.77 25.11
N GLU A 191 -7.98 15.76 26.44
CA GLU A 191 -7.08 14.90 27.20
C GLU A 191 -7.46 13.41 27.16
N VAL A 192 -8.66 13.07 26.67
CA VAL A 192 -9.14 11.68 26.54
C VAL A 192 -8.74 11.08 25.18
N SER A 193 -9.00 11.78 24.06
CA SER A 193 -8.59 11.32 22.73
C SER A 193 -7.14 11.67 22.37
N GLY A 194 -6.55 12.68 23.03
CA GLY A 194 -5.28 13.29 22.61
C GLY A 194 -5.41 14.18 21.38
N SER A 195 -6.63 14.57 20.98
CA SER A 195 -6.86 15.47 19.84
C SER A 195 -6.58 16.93 20.21
N LEU A 196 -5.71 17.58 19.44
CA LEU A 196 -5.34 18.99 19.57
C LEU A 196 -5.89 19.80 18.39
N VAL A 197 -6.48 20.96 18.65
CA VAL A 197 -6.83 21.96 17.62
C VAL A 197 -6.08 23.26 17.88
N ILE A 198 -5.36 23.72 16.87
CA ILE A 198 -4.40 24.85 16.93
C ILE A 198 -4.49 25.71 15.66
N ASP A 199 -4.10 26.97 15.76
CA ASP A 199 -3.83 27.80 14.58
C ASP A 199 -2.54 27.38 13.86
N ALA A 200 -2.49 27.66 12.55
CA ALA A 200 -1.35 27.33 11.70
C ALA A 200 -0.03 28.07 12.05
N GLY A 201 -0.09 29.21 12.73
CA GLY A 201 1.08 29.99 13.17
C GLY A 201 1.59 29.65 14.57
N CYS A 202 1.06 28.63 15.26
CA CYS A 202 1.64 28.15 16.51
C CYS A 202 3.07 27.62 16.29
N VAL A 203 4.03 28.06 17.10
CA VAL A 203 5.42 27.55 17.10
C VAL A 203 5.47 26.14 17.72
N LEU A 204 6.16 25.21 17.07
CA LEU A 204 6.21 23.79 17.49
C LEU A 204 6.63 23.59 18.95
N GLU A 205 7.73 24.21 19.38
CA GLU A 205 8.24 24.11 20.76
C GLU A 205 7.23 24.62 21.80
N THR A 206 6.47 25.68 21.48
CA THR A 206 5.40 26.21 22.34
C THR A 206 4.25 25.22 22.46
N VAL A 207 3.91 24.52 21.37
CA VAL A 207 2.87 23.49 21.37
C VAL A 207 3.32 22.25 22.15
N ASP A 208 4.54 21.75 21.95
CA ASP A 208 5.03 20.61 22.75
C ASP A 208 5.16 20.98 24.23
N SER A 209 5.59 22.20 24.56
CA SER A 209 5.64 22.70 25.94
C SER A 209 4.26 22.80 26.61
N TYR A 210 3.19 23.03 25.84
CA TYR A 210 1.80 22.96 26.32
C TYR A 210 1.36 21.50 26.55
N LEU A 211 1.65 20.61 25.60
CA LEU A 211 1.31 19.19 25.68
C LEU A 211 2.08 18.47 26.81
N ALA A 212 3.32 18.87 27.08
CA ALA A 212 4.15 18.35 28.16
C ALA A 212 3.47 18.48 29.53
N GLN A 213 2.81 19.62 29.79
CA GLN A 213 2.08 19.89 31.03
C GLN A 213 0.85 18.99 31.21
N LYS A 214 0.41 18.32 30.14
CA LYS A 214 -0.73 17.39 30.11
C LYS A 214 -0.33 15.92 29.96
N GLY A 215 0.97 15.61 29.91
CA GLY A 215 1.45 14.24 29.68
C GLY A 215 1.37 13.78 28.21
N TYR A 216 1.38 14.70 27.25
CA TYR A 216 1.36 14.43 25.81
C TYR A 216 2.61 15.00 25.11
N ILE A 217 2.88 14.56 23.88
CA ILE A 217 3.88 15.12 22.95
C ILE A 217 3.23 15.58 21.65
N PHE A 218 3.87 16.48 20.92
CA PHE A 218 3.59 16.64 19.49
C PHE A 218 4.12 15.39 18.73
N PRO A 219 3.43 14.86 17.71
CA PRO A 219 3.86 13.64 17.00
C PRO A 219 5.17 13.78 16.19
N LEU A 220 5.73 14.99 16.09
CA LEU A 220 6.89 15.34 15.30
C LEU A 220 7.84 16.21 16.13
N ASP A 221 9.16 16.00 15.97
CA ASP A 221 10.19 16.87 16.53
C ASP A 221 11.34 17.03 15.51
N LEU A 222 11.88 18.24 15.38
CA LEU A 222 12.91 18.60 14.41
C LEU A 222 13.75 19.80 14.89
N GLY A 223 14.99 19.94 14.42
CA GLY A 223 15.95 20.92 14.96
C GLY A 223 15.48 22.39 14.96
N ALA A 224 14.55 22.77 14.07
CA ALA A 224 13.96 24.11 14.00
C ALA A 224 12.77 24.34 14.96
N LYS A 225 12.52 23.45 15.94
CA LYS A 225 11.33 23.45 16.83
C LYS A 225 11.00 24.80 17.49
N GLY A 226 12.02 25.56 17.89
CA GLY A 226 11.88 26.90 18.51
C GLY A 226 11.53 28.03 17.53
N SER A 227 11.26 27.74 16.24
CA SER A 227 10.85 28.76 15.25
C SER A 227 9.92 28.24 14.17
N CYS A 228 9.91 26.95 13.81
CA CYS A 228 8.97 26.43 12.83
C CYS A 228 7.52 26.53 13.33
N HIS A 229 6.62 26.93 12.43
CA HIS A 229 5.18 26.98 12.72
C HIS A 229 4.52 25.69 12.26
N VAL A 230 3.55 25.17 13.01
CA VAL A 230 2.92 23.87 12.70
C VAL A 230 2.22 23.85 11.34
N GLY A 231 1.64 24.97 10.89
CA GLY A 231 1.13 25.13 9.53
C GLY A 231 2.19 25.03 8.44
N GLY A 232 3.42 25.47 8.73
CA GLY A 232 4.57 25.23 7.86
C GLY A 232 4.94 23.75 7.81
N ASN A 233 5.04 23.10 8.97
CA ASN A 233 5.37 21.67 9.07
C ASN A 233 4.38 20.80 8.27
N VAL A 234 3.08 21.09 8.36
CA VAL A 234 2.04 20.39 7.56
C VAL A 234 2.13 20.76 6.09
N ALA A 235 2.32 22.04 5.74
CA ALA A 235 2.46 22.47 4.35
C ALA A 235 3.69 21.85 3.65
N THR A 236 4.76 21.49 4.35
CA THR A 236 5.92 20.78 3.77
C THR A 236 5.88 19.25 3.96
N ASN A 237 4.90 18.70 4.69
CA ASN A 237 4.93 17.32 5.20
C ASN A 237 6.26 16.96 5.87
N ALA A 238 6.72 17.81 6.79
CA ALA A 238 7.97 17.59 7.53
C ALA A 238 7.95 16.23 8.28
N GLY A 239 9.10 15.56 8.37
CA GLY A 239 9.25 14.28 9.06
C GLY A 239 9.88 14.43 10.45
N GLY A 240 11.20 14.53 10.49
CA GLY A 240 11.98 14.73 11.71
C GLY A 240 12.24 13.48 12.54
N LEU A 241 12.88 13.71 13.70
CA LEU A 241 13.64 12.75 14.51
C LEU A 241 12.84 11.55 15.06
N ARG A 242 11.51 11.54 14.90
CA ARG A 242 10.58 10.55 15.46
C ARG A 242 9.56 10.00 14.45
N LEU A 243 9.72 10.28 13.15
CA LEU A 243 8.83 9.77 12.10
C LEU A 243 8.76 8.23 12.10
N LEU A 244 9.87 7.54 12.41
CA LEU A 244 9.94 6.09 12.59
C LEU A 244 8.86 5.50 13.53
N ARG A 245 8.38 6.28 14.52
CA ARG A 245 7.45 5.82 15.56
C ARG A 245 6.05 6.40 15.46
N TYR A 246 5.92 7.66 15.04
CA TYR A 246 4.62 8.34 14.97
C TYR A 246 4.09 8.56 13.54
N GLY A 247 4.93 8.29 12.53
CA GLY A 247 4.58 8.38 11.11
C GLY A 247 4.55 9.82 10.56
N SER A 248 4.26 9.93 9.27
CA SER A 248 4.08 11.20 8.58
C SER A 248 2.83 11.95 9.06
N LEU A 249 2.85 13.29 8.90
CA LEU A 249 1.72 14.18 9.16
C LEU A 249 0.45 13.77 8.39
N HIS A 250 0.56 13.10 7.24
CA HIS A 250 -0.58 12.51 6.51
C HIS A 250 -1.42 11.54 7.37
N GLY A 251 -0.83 10.88 8.38
CA GLY A 251 -1.50 9.91 9.26
C GLY A 251 -1.85 10.43 10.66
N THR A 252 -1.25 11.55 11.09
CA THR A 252 -1.45 12.15 12.42
C THR A 252 -2.30 13.42 12.40
N VAL A 253 -2.30 14.19 11.30
CA VAL A 253 -3.28 15.26 11.08
C VAL A 253 -4.66 14.62 10.90
N LEU A 254 -5.61 15.06 11.72
CA LEU A 254 -7.00 14.59 11.72
C LEU A 254 -7.89 15.44 10.81
N GLY A 255 -7.58 16.74 10.70
CA GLY A 255 -8.34 17.70 9.91
C GLY A 255 -7.61 19.03 9.70
N VAL A 256 -8.05 19.82 8.72
CA VAL A 256 -7.50 21.16 8.43
C VAL A 256 -8.61 22.17 8.14
N GLU A 257 -8.38 23.42 8.53
CA GLU A 257 -9.05 24.57 7.96
C GLU A 257 -8.05 25.25 7.00
N ALA A 258 -8.48 25.52 5.77
CA ALA A 258 -7.65 26.15 4.75
C ALA A 258 -8.45 27.13 3.91
N VAL A 259 -7.79 28.17 3.41
CA VAL A 259 -8.38 29.20 2.54
C VAL A 259 -7.81 29.05 1.14
N LEU A 260 -8.70 28.87 0.16
CA LEU A 260 -8.38 28.79 -1.27
C LEU A 260 -7.97 30.16 -1.85
N PRO A 261 -7.32 30.21 -3.02
CA PRO A 261 -6.93 31.46 -3.69
C PRO A 261 -8.09 32.44 -3.89
N ASN A 262 -9.28 31.93 -4.24
CA ASN A 262 -10.49 32.74 -4.40
C ASN A 262 -11.14 33.22 -3.07
N GLY A 263 -10.50 32.96 -1.92
CA GLY A 263 -10.97 33.27 -0.57
C GLY A 263 -11.96 32.26 0.03
N THR A 264 -12.31 31.17 -0.67
CA THR A 264 -13.21 30.14 -0.12
C THR A 264 -12.55 29.42 1.05
N ILE A 265 -13.23 29.41 2.20
CA ILE A 265 -12.79 28.67 3.39
C ILE A 265 -13.25 27.23 3.26
N ILE A 266 -12.31 26.29 3.15
CA ILE A 266 -12.55 24.86 3.39
C ILE A 266 -12.35 24.61 4.88
N ASN A 267 -13.38 24.08 5.54
CA ASN A 267 -13.31 23.65 6.93
C ASN A 267 -13.52 22.14 7.01
N ASP A 268 -12.42 21.41 7.02
CA ASP A 268 -12.33 19.96 7.25
C ASP A 268 -11.68 19.69 8.61
N LEU A 269 -11.99 20.50 9.63
CA LEU A 269 -11.51 20.31 11.00
C LEU A 269 -12.27 19.15 11.68
N CYS A 270 -11.83 17.94 11.40
CA CYS A 270 -12.25 16.74 12.12
C CYS A 270 -11.33 16.45 13.32
N THR A 271 -11.90 16.15 14.49
CA THR A 271 -11.19 15.60 15.65
C THR A 271 -11.40 14.08 15.82
N LEU A 272 -12.14 13.44 14.91
CA LEU A 272 -12.37 12.00 14.93
C LEU A 272 -11.13 11.27 14.40
N ARG A 273 -10.73 10.17 15.06
CA ARG A 273 -9.59 9.36 14.60
C ARG A 273 -9.82 8.67 13.24
N LYS A 274 -11.09 8.48 12.85
CA LYS A 274 -11.52 7.99 11.54
C LYS A 274 -12.71 8.83 11.05
N ASN A 275 -12.65 9.29 9.80
CA ASN A 275 -13.76 9.92 9.10
C ASN A 275 -13.69 9.55 7.61
N ASN A 276 -14.65 8.76 7.13
CA ASN A 276 -14.64 8.19 5.78
C ASN A 276 -15.79 8.73 4.91
N THR A 277 -16.28 9.95 5.19
CA THR A 277 -17.46 10.54 4.54
C THR A 277 -17.16 11.23 3.20
N GLY A 278 -16.35 10.59 2.35
CA GLY A 278 -15.94 11.14 1.04
C GLY A 278 -14.43 11.02 0.79
N TYR A 279 -13.90 11.89 -0.06
CA TYR A 279 -12.47 12.02 -0.29
C TYR A 279 -11.77 12.70 0.90
N ASP A 280 -10.55 12.28 1.21
CA ASP A 280 -9.76 12.85 2.31
C ASP A 280 -9.06 14.16 1.87
N VAL A 281 -9.86 15.22 1.67
CA VAL A 281 -9.44 16.47 1.01
C VAL A 281 -8.27 17.15 1.73
N LYS A 282 -8.17 17.04 3.07
CA LYS A 282 -7.02 17.58 3.82
C LYS A 282 -5.67 17.12 3.27
N GLN A 283 -5.58 15.90 2.74
CA GLN A 283 -4.33 15.32 2.24
C GLN A 283 -3.74 16.10 1.07
N LEU A 284 -4.57 16.84 0.31
CA LEU A 284 -4.09 17.70 -0.78
C LEU A 284 -3.32 18.93 -0.27
N PHE A 285 -3.52 19.36 0.98
CA PHE A 285 -2.79 20.50 1.57
C PHE A 285 -1.52 20.08 2.30
N ILE A 286 -1.41 18.81 2.72
CA ILE A 286 -0.24 18.26 3.40
C ILE A 286 0.86 18.04 2.35
N GLY A 287 1.99 18.73 2.48
CA GLY A 287 3.05 18.74 1.46
C GLY A 287 2.80 19.64 0.24
N ALA A 288 1.79 20.52 0.27
CA ALA A 288 1.44 21.40 -0.85
C ALA A 288 2.27 22.70 -0.97
N GLU A 289 3.15 22.98 0.00
CA GLU A 289 4.02 24.16 0.08
C GLU A 289 3.29 25.50 -0.13
N GLY A 290 2.03 25.58 0.34
CA GLY A 290 1.17 26.76 0.21
C GLY A 290 0.64 27.03 -1.21
N THR A 291 0.89 26.16 -2.18
CA THR A 291 0.53 26.39 -3.60
C THR A 291 -0.96 26.19 -3.93
N LEU A 292 -1.71 25.49 -3.08
CA LEU A 292 -3.16 25.24 -3.26
C LEU A 292 -4.04 26.10 -2.34
N GLY A 293 -3.45 26.87 -1.42
CA GLY A 293 -4.16 27.67 -0.42
C GLY A 293 -3.35 27.83 0.87
N ILE A 294 -3.91 28.56 1.84
CA ILE A 294 -3.30 28.82 3.14
C ILE A 294 -4.01 28.00 4.22
N ILE A 295 -3.28 27.09 4.87
CA ILE A 295 -3.76 26.41 6.08
C ILE A 295 -3.86 27.44 7.21
N THR A 296 -5.01 27.55 7.86
CA THR A 296 -5.30 28.50 8.94
C THR A 296 -5.43 27.85 10.31
N LYS A 297 -5.98 26.62 10.37
CA LYS A 297 -6.05 25.80 11.59
C LYS A 297 -5.81 24.33 11.28
N ILE A 298 -5.34 23.59 12.27
CA ILE A 298 -5.04 22.15 12.18
C ILE A 298 -5.66 21.44 13.38
N ALA A 299 -6.29 20.29 13.11
CA ALA A 299 -6.62 19.27 14.10
C ALA A 299 -5.62 18.12 13.97
N ILE A 300 -4.97 17.71 15.06
CA ILE A 300 -3.89 16.71 15.04
C ILE A 300 -3.96 15.76 16.25
N GLN A 301 -3.58 14.51 16.04
CA GLN A 301 -3.45 13.49 17.07
C GLN A 301 -2.10 13.63 17.80
N CYS A 302 -2.14 13.94 19.09
CA CYS A 302 -0.97 13.94 19.96
C CYS A 302 -0.78 12.58 20.65
N PRO A 303 0.40 11.94 20.55
CA PRO A 303 0.74 10.77 21.35
C PRO A 303 0.96 11.12 22.83
N GLN A 304 0.78 10.15 23.73
CA GLN A 304 1.15 10.32 25.13
C GLN A 304 2.67 10.42 25.30
N ARG A 305 3.12 11.26 26.25
CA ARG A 305 4.53 11.41 26.60
C ARG A 305 4.97 10.18 27.38
N SER A 306 5.91 9.42 26.81
CA SER A 306 6.40 8.19 27.40
C SER A 306 7.07 8.45 28.77
N PRO A 307 6.68 7.76 29.85
CA PRO A 307 7.29 7.92 31.18
C PRO A 307 8.72 7.35 31.26
N ALA A 308 9.12 6.51 30.31
CA ALA A 308 10.48 6.04 30.13
C ALA A 308 11.00 6.46 28.75
N VAL A 309 12.15 7.14 28.74
CA VAL A 309 12.90 7.45 27.52
C VAL A 309 14.37 7.15 27.78
N ASN A 310 14.99 6.33 26.93
CA ASN A 310 16.43 6.06 26.96
C ASN A 310 17.06 6.49 25.65
N VAL A 311 18.27 7.07 25.70
CA VAL A 311 19.10 7.35 24.52
C VAL A 311 20.46 6.70 24.68
N ALA A 312 20.97 6.14 23.60
CA ALA A 312 22.33 5.61 23.53
C ALA A 312 22.99 5.95 22.19
N VAL A 313 24.33 5.98 22.17
CA VAL A 313 25.14 6.25 20.97
C VAL A 313 26.22 5.18 20.85
N PHE A 314 26.43 4.66 19.64
CA PHE A 314 27.33 3.55 19.34
C PHE A 314 28.36 3.90 18.29
N GLY A 315 29.58 3.39 18.43
CA GLY A 315 30.63 3.43 17.42
C GLY A 315 30.55 2.18 16.53
N ILE A 316 30.59 2.36 15.22
CA ILE A 316 30.39 1.29 14.22
C ILE A 316 31.44 1.37 13.11
N GLU A 317 32.02 0.22 12.76
CA GLU A 317 33.17 0.13 11.84
C GLU A 317 32.80 0.17 10.35
N SER A 318 31.57 -0.16 9.97
CA SER A 318 31.12 -0.23 8.58
C SER A 318 29.61 0.02 8.42
N TYR A 319 29.18 0.39 7.21
CA TYR A 319 27.77 0.60 6.91
C TYR A 319 26.95 -0.70 7.06
N ASP A 320 27.50 -1.85 6.61
CA ASP A 320 26.90 -3.17 6.81
C ASP A 320 26.61 -3.46 8.29
N LYS A 321 27.55 -3.14 9.19
CA LYS A 321 27.35 -3.28 10.64
C LYS A 321 26.26 -2.33 11.17
N ALA A 322 26.12 -1.12 10.60
CA ALA A 322 25.02 -0.21 10.95
C ALA A 322 23.65 -0.76 10.49
N GLN A 323 23.57 -1.38 9.30
CA GLN A 323 22.37 -2.06 8.83
C GLN A 323 22.00 -3.26 9.71
N LEU A 324 22.99 -4.03 10.16
CA LEU A 324 22.79 -5.10 11.14
C LEU A 324 22.27 -4.53 12.46
N ALA A 325 22.90 -3.49 13.02
CA ALA A 325 22.45 -2.84 14.25
C ALA A 325 20.99 -2.36 14.15
N PHE A 326 20.59 -1.74 13.02
CA PHE A 326 19.21 -1.32 12.78
C PHE A 326 18.22 -2.50 12.66
N ARG A 327 18.61 -3.59 11.99
CA ARG A 327 17.79 -4.81 11.90
C ARG A 327 17.54 -5.42 13.28
N GLU A 328 18.58 -5.53 14.10
CA GLU A 328 18.50 -6.10 15.44
C GLU A 328 17.73 -5.17 16.40
N ALA A 329 17.92 -3.85 16.31
CA ALA A 329 17.14 -2.87 17.07
C ALA A 329 15.63 -3.01 16.82
N LYS A 330 15.21 -3.09 15.54
CA LYS A 330 13.81 -3.34 15.19
C LYS A 330 13.30 -4.68 15.71
N LYS A 331 14.13 -5.73 15.72
CA LYS A 331 13.76 -7.07 16.20
C LYS A 331 13.61 -7.16 17.72
N GLN A 332 14.44 -6.44 18.49
CA GLN A 332 14.56 -6.62 19.94
C GLN A 332 13.90 -5.52 20.76
N LEU A 333 14.01 -4.27 20.31
CA LEU A 333 13.34 -3.13 20.93
C LEU A 333 11.90 -3.03 20.43
N SER A 334 11.68 -3.28 19.13
CA SER A 334 10.35 -3.33 18.50
C SER A 334 9.51 -2.07 18.80
N GLU A 335 8.41 -2.21 19.56
CA GLU A 335 7.42 -1.16 19.77
C GLU A 335 7.89 0.01 20.62
N ILE A 336 9.01 -0.11 21.35
CA ILE A 336 9.57 1.00 22.13
C ILE A 336 10.58 1.86 21.36
N LEU A 337 11.06 1.43 20.18
CA LEU A 337 11.98 2.21 19.36
C LEU A 337 11.31 3.55 18.97
N SER A 338 12.00 4.69 19.13
CA SER A 338 11.48 6.02 18.74
C SER A 338 12.37 6.79 17.78
N ALA A 339 13.68 6.55 17.77
CA ALA A 339 14.60 7.07 16.75
C ALA A 339 15.73 6.07 16.46
N PHE A 340 16.24 6.09 15.22
CA PHE A 340 17.49 5.42 14.84
C PHE A 340 18.20 6.28 13.77
N GLU A 341 19.23 6.99 14.20
CA GLU A 341 19.92 8.03 13.43
C GLU A 341 21.34 7.58 13.08
N LEU A 342 21.71 7.64 11.80
CA LEU A 342 23.07 7.38 11.31
C LEU A 342 23.85 8.69 11.21
N MET A 343 25.13 8.67 11.57
CA MET A 343 26.07 9.79 11.39
C MET A 343 27.42 9.22 10.98
N ASP A 344 28.07 9.76 9.95
CA ASP A 344 29.45 9.38 9.65
C ASP A 344 30.45 9.99 10.64
N GLY A 345 31.64 9.40 10.75
CA GLY A 345 32.69 9.91 11.64
C GLY A 345 33.21 11.30 11.26
N ARG A 346 32.98 11.74 10.01
CA ARG A 346 33.39 13.07 9.55
C ARG A 346 32.47 14.18 10.03
N SER A 347 31.15 13.98 9.98
CA SER A 347 30.18 14.89 10.60
C SER A 347 30.41 15.01 12.10
N GLN A 348 30.74 13.91 12.78
CA GLN A 348 31.09 13.95 14.22
C GLN A 348 32.39 14.74 14.46
N ARG A 349 33.45 14.53 13.69
CA ARG A 349 34.69 15.32 13.81
C ARG A 349 34.42 16.82 13.57
N ILE A 350 33.60 17.16 12.58
CA ILE A 350 33.16 18.53 12.30
C ILE A 350 32.44 19.17 13.50
N VAL A 351 31.55 18.43 14.18
CA VAL A 351 30.87 18.89 15.39
C VAL A 351 31.87 19.08 16.55
N SER A 352 32.84 18.18 16.70
CA SER A 352 33.92 18.30 17.70
C SER A 352 34.78 19.54 17.48
N GLU A 353 35.27 19.75 16.25
CA GLU A 353 36.11 20.89 15.86
C GLU A 353 35.40 22.24 16.06
N VAL A 354 34.11 22.33 15.71
CA VAL A 354 33.32 23.57 15.86
C VAL A 354 32.93 23.85 17.30
N LYS A 355 32.54 22.84 18.08
CA LYS A 355 32.11 23.02 19.48
C LYS A 355 33.27 23.06 20.48
N GLY A 356 34.45 22.56 20.12
CA GLY A 356 35.58 22.39 21.02
C GLY A 356 35.30 21.34 22.10
N GLN A 357 34.64 20.24 21.73
CA GLN A 357 34.18 19.18 22.62
C GLN A 357 34.75 17.81 22.20
N GLU A 358 35.18 17.01 23.16
CA GLU A 358 35.61 15.61 22.94
C GLU A 358 34.40 14.72 22.61
N HIS A 359 34.62 13.68 21.81
CA HIS A 359 33.55 12.76 21.38
C HIS A 359 32.88 12.03 22.56
N PRO A 360 31.61 11.59 22.40
CA PRO A 360 30.88 10.90 23.47
C PRO A 360 31.32 9.44 23.73
N LEU A 361 32.28 8.93 22.94
CA LEU A 361 32.83 7.57 22.99
C LEU A 361 34.37 7.64 23.00
N GLU A 362 35.04 6.59 23.47
CA GLU A 362 36.51 6.53 23.42
C GLU A 362 36.97 6.06 22.03
N GLY A 363 37.68 6.93 21.29
CA GLY A 363 38.22 6.65 19.95
C GLY A 363 37.55 7.45 18.83
N GLU A 364 37.84 7.07 17.58
CA GLU A 364 37.15 7.56 16.37
C GLU A 364 36.60 6.37 15.59
N TYR A 365 35.31 6.42 15.25
CA TYR A 365 34.63 5.37 14.47
C TYR A 365 34.23 5.88 13.07
N PRO A 366 34.29 5.03 12.02
CA PRO A 366 33.83 5.38 10.67
C PRO A 366 32.35 5.80 10.62
N PHE A 367 31.52 5.17 11.46
CA PHE A 367 30.11 5.48 11.63
C PHE A 367 29.75 5.56 13.11
N TYR A 368 28.72 6.34 13.40
CA TYR A 368 28.05 6.43 14.69
C TYR A 368 26.55 6.24 14.48
N CYS A 369 25.90 5.56 15.42
CA CYS A 369 24.43 5.48 15.47
C CYS A 369 23.91 5.99 16.80
N LEU A 370 22.91 6.89 16.75
CA LEU A 370 22.12 7.28 17.92
C LEU A 370 20.78 6.54 17.89
N ILE A 371 20.40 5.97 19.03
CA ILE A 371 19.12 5.30 19.21
C ILE A 371 18.33 5.97 20.34
N GLU A 372 17.02 6.15 20.15
CA GLU A 372 16.10 6.54 21.20
C GLU A 372 15.05 5.44 21.38
N THR A 373 14.74 5.10 22.63
CA THR A 373 13.56 4.30 22.99
C THR A 373 12.61 5.15 23.83
N SER A 374 11.32 5.08 23.54
CA SER A 374 10.23 5.70 24.29
C SER A 374 9.16 4.65 24.60
N GLY A 375 8.92 4.38 25.87
CA GLY A 375 8.04 3.31 26.33
C GLY A 375 7.33 3.60 27.66
N SER A 376 6.50 2.64 28.09
CA SER A 376 5.59 2.80 29.24
C SER A 376 6.15 2.26 30.56
N ASN A 377 7.28 1.54 30.57
CA ASN A 377 7.83 0.92 31.77
C ASN A 377 9.35 0.87 31.71
N GLY A 378 10.01 1.78 32.43
CA GLY A 378 11.46 1.91 32.42
C GLY A 378 12.25 0.66 32.82
N GLU A 379 11.69 -0.28 33.59
CA GLU A 379 12.37 -1.54 33.89
C GLU A 379 12.34 -2.50 32.69
N HIS A 380 11.21 -2.59 31.98
CA HIS A 380 11.11 -3.39 30.76
C HIS A 380 11.89 -2.76 29.60
N ASP A 381 11.80 -1.43 29.47
CA ASP A 381 12.38 -0.68 28.37
C ASP A 381 13.91 -0.65 28.47
N TYR A 382 14.44 -0.52 29.70
CA TYR A 382 15.87 -0.65 29.96
C TYR A 382 16.36 -2.10 29.80
N ALA A 383 15.62 -3.10 30.26
CA ALA A 383 16.03 -4.51 30.08
C ALA A 383 16.06 -4.92 28.59
N LYS A 384 15.12 -4.41 27.77
CA LYS A 384 15.17 -4.54 26.30
C LYS A 384 16.42 -3.91 25.71
N LEU A 385 16.76 -2.69 26.14
CA LEU A 385 17.96 -1.98 25.68
C LEU A 385 19.24 -2.71 26.11
N GLU A 386 19.36 -3.10 27.38
CA GLU A 386 20.49 -3.86 27.92
C GLU A 386 20.71 -5.18 27.17
N THR A 387 19.64 -5.95 26.93
CA THR A 387 19.70 -7.21 26.14
C THR A 387 20.18 -6.96 24.71
N PHE A 388 19.63 -5.94 24.04
CA PHE A 388 20.05 -5.56 22.69
C PHE A 388 21.53 -5.18 22.64
N LEU A 389 22.01 -4.39 23.60
CA LEU A 389 23.41 -3.96 23.69
C LEU A 389 24.36 -5.11 23.95
N GLU A 390 24.04 -5.98 24.92
CA GLU A 390 24.86 -7.17 25.22
C GLU A 390 25.02 -8.04 23.96
N ASP A 391 23.94 -8.24 23.20
CA ASP A 391 23.95 -9.03 21.97
C ASP A 391 24.70 -8.35 20.80
N VAL A 392 24.48 -7.05 20.52
CA VAL A 392 25.21 -6.36 19.44
C VAL A 392 26.70 -6.11 19.77
N MET A 393 27.08 -6.01 21.05
CA MET A 393 28.48 -6.01 21.48
C MET A 393 29.10 -7.41 21.39
N THR A 394 28.41 -8.45 21.88
CA THR A 394 28.91 -9.85 21.85
C THR A 394 29.09 -10.37 20.42
N ARG A 395 28.30 -9.86 19.46
CA ARG A 395 28.44 -10.17 18.03
C ARG A 395 29.37 -9.21 17.27
N GLU A 396 30.11 -8.34 17.98
CA GLU A 396 31.03 -7.33 17.40
C GLU A 396 30.35 -6.43 16.34
N VAL A 397 29.04 -6.22 16.43
CA VAL A 397 28.28 -5.36 15.49
C VAL A 397 28.46 -3.89 15.83
N ILE A 398 28.56 -3.56 17.11
CA ILE A 398 29.04 -2.25 17.60
C ILE A 398 30.38 -2.43 18.31
N ALA A 399 31.26 -1.43 18.21
CA ALA A 399 32.62 -1.48 18.77
C ALA A 399 32.72 -0.83 20.15
N ASP A 400 31.97 0.26 20.39
CA ASP A 400 31.81 0.93 21.68
C ASP A 400 30.38 1.52 21.78
N GLY A 401 29.91 1.82 22.99
CA GLY A 401 28.56 2.36 23.20
C GLY A 401 28.32 2.98 24.57
N VAL A 402 27.70 4.17 24.57
CA VAL A 402 27.32 4.91 25.78
C VAL A 402 25.80 5.04 25.89
N VAL A 403 25.25 4.79 27.08
CA VAL A 403 23.83 4.98 27.42
C VAL A 403 23.68 6.18 28.35
N ALA A 404 22.74 7.07 28.06
CA ALA A 404 22.45 8.23 28.91
C ALA A 404 21.95 7.80 30.30
N GLN A 405 22.60 8.30 31.35
CA GLN A 405 22.23 8.05 32.75
C GLN A 405 21.25 9.09 33.32
N ASP A 406 21.17 10.26 32.68
CA ASP A 406 20.25 11.34 33.04
C ASP A 406 19.85 12.20 31.82
N GLU A 407 18.88 13.10 32.01
CA GLU A 407 18.33 13.96 30.97
C GLU A 407 19.36 14.95 30.39
N THR A 408 20.38 15.36 31.16
CA THR A 408 21.44 16.25 30.68
C THR A 408 22.35 15.50 29.71
N GLN A 409 22.71 14.25 30.05
CA GLN A 409 23.47 13.39 29.14
C GLN A 409 22.66 13.05 27.88
N LEU A 410 21.35 12.76 28.02
CA LEU A 410 20.45 12.50 26.90
C LEU A 410 20.41 13.69 25.91
N ARG A 411 20.20 14.91 26.42
CA ARG A 411 20.22 16.14 25.61
C ARG A 411 21.59 16.39 24.99
N ASN A 412 22.67 16.06 25.68
CA ASN A 412 24.03 16.19 25.14
C ASN A 412 24.26 15.24 23.95
N LEU A 413 23.85 13.98 24.06
CA LEU A 413 23.95 13.00 22.96
C LEU A 413 23.11 13.42 21.74
N TRP A 414 21.85 13.82 21.95
CA TRP A 414 21.02 14.38 20.87
C TRP A 414 21.67 15.63 20.23
N GLY A 415 22.34 16.46 21.02
CA GLY A 415 23.08 17.63 20.55
C GLY A 415 24.24 17.34 19.59
N TRP A 416 24.78 16.11 19.54
CA TRP A 416 25.74 15.70 18.50
C TRP A 416 25.06 15.43 17.15
N ARG A 417 23.80 14.97 17.15
CA ARG A 417 23.00 14.69 15.95
C ARG A 417 22.25 15.91 15.41
N GLU A 418 21.65 16.72 16.29
CA GLU A 418 20.96 17.96 15.91
C GLU A 418 21.96 19.03 15.43
N GLY A 419 23.15 19.11 16.07
CA GLY A 419 24.15 20.14 15.80
C GLY A 419 24.87 20.05 14.46
N ILE A 420 24.79 18.93 13.73
CA ILE A 420 25.52 18.74 12.46
C ILE A 420 25.16 19.84 11.46
N THR A 421 23.86 20.09 11.25
CA THR A 421 23.37 21.03 10.24
C THR A 421 23.87 22.46 10.46
N GLU A 422 24.01 22.88 11.72
CA GLU A 422 24.57 24.18 12.13
C GLU A 422 26.09 24.21 11.90
N CYS A 423 26.83 23.22 12.44
CA CYS A 423 28.29 23.19 12.37
C CYS A 423 28.79 23.26 10.92
N LEU A 424 28.13 22.61 9.97
CA LEU A 424 28.49 22.63 8.54
C LEU A 424 28.57 24.03 7.92
N GLY A 425 27.84 25.02 8.44
CA GLY A 425 27.89 26.39 7.95
C GLY A 425 29.23 27.10 8.21
N HIS A 426 30.03 26.64 9.18
CA HIS A 426 31.23 27.34 9.66
C HIS A 426 32.36 27.45 8.62
N TRP A 427 32.36 26.63 7.56
CA TRP A 427 33.38 26.67 6.50
C TRP A 427 33.07 27.63 5.35
N GLY A 428 31.85 28.17 5.26
CA GLY A 428 31.47 29.23 4.31
C GLY A 428 30.17 28.96 3.56
N GLY A 429 29.90 27.71 3.18
CA GLY A 429 28.65 27.29 2.54
C GLY A 429 28.48 25.77 2.55
N THR A 430 27.33 25.28 2.11
CA THR A 430 27.05 23.83 2.01
C THR A 430 26.06 23.55 0.89
N TYR A 431 26.40 22.67 -0.05
CA TYR A 431 25.40 22.06 -0.93
C TYR A 431 24.67 20.96 -0.15
N LYS A 432 23.35 21.05 -0.06
CA LYS A 432 22.51 20.18 0.78
C LYS A 432 21.54 19.38 -0.09
N TYR A 433 21.58 18.06 0.05
CA TYR A 433 20.64 17.12 -0.54
C TYR A 433 19.99 16.33 0.60
N ASP A 434 18.67 16.18 0.51
CA ASP A 434 17.79 15.49 1.45
C ASP A 434 17.00 14.52 0.58
N ILE A 435 17.23 13.22 0.76
CA ILE A 435 16.96 12.21 -0.28
C ILE A 435 16.54 10.87 0.33
N SER A 436 15.55 10.22 -0.28
CA SER A 436 15.11 8.87 0.12
C SER A 436 15.68 7.84 -0.84
N ILE A 437 16.49 6.90 -0.37
CA ILE A 437 17.16 5.89 -1.20
C ILE A 437 17.21 4.53 -0.47
N PRO A 438 17.28 3.39 -1.18
CA PRO A 438 17.21 2.07 -0.56
C PRO A 438 18.24 1.83 0.55
N LEU A 439 17.81 1.27 1.68
CA LEU A 439 18.64 1.03 2.88
C LEU A 439 19.82 0.07 2.68
N ASN A 440 19.96 -0.56 1.52
CA ASN A 440 21.12 -1.36 1.12
C ASN A 440 22.23 -0.54 0.43
N GLU A 441 21.93 0.69 0.01
CA GLU A 441 22.85 1.56 -0.75
C GLU A 441 22.86 3.01 -0.22
N MET A 442 22.23 3.26 0.94
CA MET A 442 21.99 4.62 1.45
C MET A 442 23.28 5.43 1.61
N TYR A 443 24.38 4.82 2.05
CA TYR A 443 25.65 5.53 2.22
C TYR A 443 26.52 5.57 0.94
N THR A 444 26.27 4.69 -0.03
CA THR A 444 27.08 4.58 -1.26
C THR A 444 27.09 5.88 -2.07
N ILE A 445 26.03 6.69 -2.01
CA ILE A 445 26.01 8.01 -2.68
C ILE A 445 27.06 8.97 -2.11
N VAL A 446 27.38 8.86 -0.81
CA VAL A 446 28.38 9.70 -0.14
C VAL A 446 29.77 9.37 -0.68
N GLU A 447 30.05 8.07 -0.82
CA GLU A 447 31.31 7.53 -1.34
C GLU A 447 31.49 7.87 -2.82
N ASP A 448 30.47 7.63 -3.66
CA ASP A 448 30.47 7.98 -5.08
C ASP A 448 30.61 9.49 -5.31
N THR A 449 29.92 10.32 -4.51
CA THR A 449 30.03 11.79 -4.57
C THR A 449 31.44 12.25 -4.18
N LYS A 450 32.05 11.61 -3.17
CA LYS A 450 33.40 11.92 -2.71
C LYS A 450 34.46 11.54 -3.73
N ALA A 451 34.39 10.33 -4.29
CA ALA A 451 35.27 9.88 -5.38
C ALA A 451 35.18 10.83 -6.58
N ARG A 452 33.96 11.16 -7.03
CA ARG A 452 33.70 12.09 -8.13
C ARG A 452 34.29 13.49 -7.91
N LEU A 453 34.22 14.05 -6.70
CA LEU A 453 34.77 15.36 -6.40
C LEU A 453 36.31 15.35 -6.22
N ILE A 454 36.89 14.20 -5.90
CA ILE A 454 38.36 13.97 -5.94
C ILE A 454 38.84 13.88 -7.39
N ASP A 455 38.20 13.06 -8.23
CA ASP A 455 38.56 12.88 -9.65
C ASP A 455 38.48 14.19 -10.46
N LEU A 456 37.55 15.09 -10.10
CA LEU A 456 37.41 16.42 -10.69
C LEU A 456 38.35 17.47 -10.09
N GLY A 457 39.16 17.12 -9.08
CA GLY A 457 40.08 18.04 -8.40
C GLY A 457 39.37 19.13 -7.58
N LEU A 458 38.11 18.91 -7.17
CA LEU A 458 37.29 19.89 -6.46
C LEU A 458 37.36 19.76 -4.93
N LEU A 459 37.73 18.58 -4.43
CA LEU A 459 37.92 18.26 -3.02
C LEU A 459 39.41 18.17 -2.65
N GLY A 460 39.79 18.80 -1.55
CA GLY A 460 41.15 18.72 -0.99
C GLY A 460 41.38 19.76 0.11
N ASP A 461 42.56 19.69 0.75
CA ASP A 461 42.88 20.49 1.94
C ASP A 461 43.28 21.95 1.64
N THR A 462 43.76 22.23 0.42
CA THR A 462 44.24 23.57 0.04
C THR A 462 43.09 24.57 -0.23
N PRO A 463 43.34 25.89 -0.18
CA PRO A 463 42.34 26.91 -0.53
C PRO A 463 41.87 26.89 -1.99
N ASP A 464 42.64 26.28 -2.90
CA ASP A 464 42.30 26.19 -4.32
C ASP A 464 41.07 25.29 -4.52
N HIS A 465 41.00 24.18 -3.78
CA HIS A 465 39.87 23.27 -3.77
C HIS A 465 38.64 23.93 -3.09
N PRO A 466 37.50 24.08 -3.78
CA PRO A 466 36.30 24.66 -3.17
C PRO A 466 35.65 23.74 -2.11
N VAL A 467 35.75 22.42 -2.25
CA VAL A 467 35.10 21.44 -1.34
C VAL A 467 36.00 21.09 -0.15
N VAL A 468 35.41 21.04 1.04
CA VAL A 468 36.07 20.65 2.29
C VAL A 468 36.00 19.14 2.50
N ASP A 469 34.79 18.58 2.50
CA ASP A 469 34.55 17.13 2.56
C ASP A 469 33.16 16.80 1.95
N VAL A 470 32.77 15.53 1.95
CA VAL A 470 31.45 15.01 1.56
C VAL A 470 30.95 14.09 2.65
N LEU A 471 29.70 14.27 3.08
CA LEU A 471 29.19 13.77 4.35
C LEU A 471 27.79 13.18 4.23
N GLY A 472 27.52 12.14 5.01
CA GLY A 472 26.21 11.50 5.14
C GLY A 472 25.81 11.28 6.60
N TYR A 473 24.62 11.75 6.94
CA TYR A 473 23.93 11.48 8.20
C TYR A 473 22.42 11.48 7.94
N GLY A 474 21.61 10.94 8.85
CA GLY A 474 20.14 11.01 8.71
C GLY A 474 19.37 9.87 9.34
N HIS A 475 18.13 9.76 8.90
CA HIS A 475 17.07 8.95 9.49
C HIS A 475 17.09 7.55 8.87
N MET A 476 17.93 6.67 9.42
CA MET A 476 18.04 5.28 8.94
C MET A 476 16.77 4.47 9.23
N GLY A 477 15.90 4.98 10.11
CA GLY A 477 14.55 4.46 10.38
C GLY A 477 13.64 4.39 9.14
N ASP A 478 13.67 5.43 8.30
CA ASP A 478 12.75 5.66 7.18
C ASP A 478 13.46 5.78 5.82
N SER A 479 14.79 5.71 5.81
CA SER A 479 15.68 5.77 4.63
C SER A 479 15.98 7.18 4.09
N ASN A 480 15.82 8.24 4.89
CA ASN A 480 16.28 9.59 4.53
C ASN A 480 17.77 9.82 4.85
N LEU A 481 18.54 10.24 3.85
CA LEU A 481 19.92 10.71 3.98
C LEU A 481 20.04 12.23 3.71
N HIS A 482 20.68 12.93 4.63
CA HIS A 482 21.15 14.32 4.47
C HIS A 482 22.57 14.33 3.88
N LEU A 483 22.70 14.13 2.57
CA LEU A 483 23.98 14.26 1.85
C LEU A 483 24.41 15.75 1.82
N ASN A 484 25.51 16.06 2.50
CA ASN A 484 26.01 17.43 2.66
C ASN A 484 27.44 17.55 2.11
N ILE A 485 27.69 18.60 1.30
CA ILE A 485 29.00 18.94 0.76
C ILE A 485 29.37 20.35 1.27
N PRO A 486 30.06 20.47 2.43
CA PRO A 486 30.58 21.74 2.92
C PRO A 486 31.67 22.30 1.99
N VAL A 487 31.62 23.61 1.75
CA VAL A 487 32.50 24.31 0.81
C VAL A 487 33.08 25.58 1.41
N ARG A 488 34.34 25.89 1.04
CA ARG A 488 35.05 27.14 1.39
C ARG A 488 34.44 28.36 0.68
N ARG A 489 33.73 28.12 -0.42
CA ARG A 489 33.00 29.08 -1.26
C ARG A 489 31.99 28.32 -2.11
N TYR A 490 30.83 28.92 -2.42
CA TYR A 490 30.02 28.42 -3.53
C TYR A 490 30.80 28.61 -4.85
N ASP A 491 30.76 27.61 -5.71
CA ASP A 491 31.62 27.51 -6.90
C ASP A 491 30.84 26.79 -8.02
N PRO A 492 30.61 27.41 -9.19
CA PRO A 492 29.83 26.81 -10.29
C PRO A 492 30.41 25.49 -10.82
N ALA A 493 31.71 25.23 -10.62
CA ALA A 493 32.30 23.94 -10.97
C ALA A 493 31.80 22.80 -10.07
N VAL A 494 31.52 23.09 -8.79
CA VAL A 494 30.95 22.13 -7.83
C VAL A 494 29.46 21.91 -8.09
N GLU A 495 28.70 22.99 -8.34
CA GLU A 495 27.28 22.88 -8.70
C GLU A 495 27.10 22.04 -9.98
N LYS A 496 27.92 22.26 -11.01
CA LYS A 496 27.94 21.45 -12.25
C LYS A 496 28.49 20.03 -12.08
N ALA A 497 29.31 19.77 -11.05
CA ALA A 497 29.75 18.42 -10.72
C ALA A 497 28.62 17.61 -10.09
N LEU A 498 27.85 18.24 -9.20
CA LEU A 498 26.76 17.62 -8.43
C LEU A 498 25.44 17.53 -9.22
N GLU A 499 25.04 18.60 -9.91
CA GLU A 499 23.78 18.66 -10.66
C GLU A 499 24.02 18.51 -12.18
N PRO A 500 23.32 17.61 -12.89
CA PRO A 500 22.21 16.75 -12.43
C PRO A 500 22.65 15.40 -11.82
N TRP A 501 23.94 15.09 -11.78
CA TRP A 501 24.46 13.74 -11.48
C TRP A 501 23.93 13.10 -10.18
N VAL A 502 23.76 13.86 -9.10
CA VAL A 502 23.16 13.37 -7.83
C VAL A 502 21.73 12.90 -8.07
N TYR A 503 20.93 13.66 -8.83
CA TYR A 503 19.54 13.30 -9.14
C TYR A 503 19.46 12.12 -10.13
N GLU A 504 20.39 12.01 -11.09
CA GLU A 504 20.53 10.83 -11.95
C GLU A 504 20.89 9.57 -11.14
N TRP A 505 21.74 9.69 -10.10
CA TRP A 505 22.13 8.60 -9.22
C TRP A 505 20.93 8.05 -8.42
N ILE A 506 20.07 8.96 -7.96
CA ILE A 506 18.85 8.66 -7.20
C ILE A 506 17.78 8.03 -8.10
N GLN A 507 17.57 8.58 -9.31
CA GLN A 507 16.60 8.05 -10.28
C GLN A 507 16.88 6.59 -10.66
N LYS A 508 18.17 6.23 -10.84
CA LYS A 508 18.61 4.85 -11.13
C LYS A 508 18.25 3.83 -10.04
N ARG A 509 17.84 4.30 -8.86
CA ARG A 509 17.42 3.50 -7.69
C ARG A 509 15.97 3.74 -7.29
N SER A 510 15.19 4.41 -8.14
CA SER A 510 13.80 4.81 -7.88
C SER A 510 13.60 5.61 -6.59
N GLY A 511 14.63 6.37 -6.17
CA GLY A 511 14.60 7.16 -4.94
C GLY A 511 13.93 8.53 -5.08
N SER A 512 13.74 9.20 -3.94
CA SER A 512 13.24 10.57 -3.89
C SER A 512 14.38 11.59 -3.82
N ILE A 513 14.34 12.62 -4.67
CA ILE A 513 15.24 13.78 -4.61
C ILE A 513 14.88 14.77 -3.48
N SER A 514 13.74 14.57 -2.81
CA SER A 514 13.34 15.28 -1.59
C SER A 514 12.57 14.34 -0.67
N ALA A 515 13.10 14.12 0.53
CA ALA A 515 12.45 13.25 1.52
C ALA A 515 11.51 14.07 2.40
N GLU A 516 11.98 15.22 2.89
CA GLU A 516 11.26 16.04 3.89
C GLU A 516 11.26 17.54 3.58
N HIS A 517 12.26 18.04 2.85
CA HIS A 517 12.46 19.49 2.71
C HIS A 517 11.57 20.18 1.65
N GLY A 518 10.66 19.45 0.99
CA GLY A 518 9.83 19.98 -0.11
C GLY A 518 10.59 20.20 -1.41
N LEU A 519 10.00 20.90 -2.38
CA LEU A 519 10.58 21.19 -3.69
C LEU A 519 11.03 22.63 -3.85
N GLY A 520 10.21 23.60 -3.39
CA GLY A 520 10.42 25.03 -3.55
C GLY A 520 10.83 25.46 -4.96
N ILE A 521 11.72 26.45 -5.04
CA ILE A 521 12.43 26.85 -6.27
C ILE A 521 13.61 25.91 -6.50
N ALA A 522 14.29 25.48 -5.42
CA ALA A 522 15.55 24.76 -5.47
C ALA A 522 15.48 23.44 -6.27
N LYS A 523 14.48 22.59 -5.98
CA LYS A 523 14.35 21.24 -6.55
C LYS A 523 13.27 21.14 -7.65
N LYS A 524 12.48 22.18 -7.90
CA LYS A 524 11.39 22.20 -8.92
C LYS A 524 11.81 21.67 -10.29
N LYS A 525 12.93 22.16 -10.84
CA LYS A 525 13.50 21.75 -12.14
C LYS A 525 13.91 20.27 -12.22
N PHE A 526 13.90 19.56 -11.08
CA PHE A 526 14.39 18.19 -10.94
C PHE A 526 13.29 17.17 -10.57
N ILE A 527 12.03 17.58 -10.41
CA ILE A 527 10.93 16.67 -10.02
C ILE A 527 10.83 15.39 -10.89
N GLY A 528 11.18 15.50 -12.18
CA GLY A 528 11.22 14.37 -13.14
C GLY A 528 12.24 13.25 -12.83
N TYR A 529 13.15 13.44 -11.87
CA TYR A 529 14.04 12.38 -11.39
C TYR A 529 13.37 11.43 -10.38
N SER A 530 12.21 11.81 -9.83
CA SER A 530 11.45 10.98 -8.85
C SER A 530 9.95 10.85 -9.15
N ARG A 531 9.43 11.53 -10.18
CA ARG A 531 8.03 11.47 -10.62
C ARG A 531 7.95 11.42 -12.14
N ASP A 532 7.02 10.66 -12.68
CA ASP A 532 6.76 10.62 -14.12
C ASP A 532 5.91 11.80 -14.60
N ASP A 533 5.89 12.02 -15.92
CA ASP A 533 5.13 13.10 -16.56
C ASP A 533 3.61 12.97 -16.33
N THR A 534 3.11 11.77 -16.03
CA THR A 534 1.68 11.53 -15.73
C THR A 534 1.33 12.06 -14.34
N THR A 535 2.15 11.77 -13.34
CA THR A 535 2.01 12.25 -11.96
C THR A 535 2.20 13.77 -11.91
N ILE A 536 3.22 14.27 -12.59
CA ILE A 536 3.48 15.72 -12.79
C ILE A 536 2.29 16.38 -13.49
N GLY A 537 1.70 15.74 -14.51
CA GLY A 537 0.51 16.20 -15.22
C GLY A 537 -0.75 16.26 -14.35
N LEU A 538 -0.99 15.27 -13.49
CA LEU A 538 -2.10 15.28 -12.53
C LEU A 538 -1.92 16.41 -11.50
N MET A 539 -0.71 16.62 -10.99
CA MET A 539 -0.42 17.71 -10.07
C MET A 539 -0.62 19.10 -10.72
N LYS A 540 -0.27 19.28 -12.01
CA LYS A 540 -0.64 20.49 -12.80
C LYS A 540 -2.16 20.70 -12.81
N GLN A 541 -2.95 19.64 -13.05
CA GLN A 541 -4.42 19.73 -13.08
C GLN A 541 -4.98 20.14 -11.71
N ILE A 542 -4.44 19.60 -10.61
CA ILE A 542 -4.85 19.97 -9.24
C ILE A 542 -4.49 21.44 -8.95
N LYS A 543 -3.27 21.90 -9.29
CA LYS A 543 -2.89 23.31 -9.16
C LYS A 543 -3.85 24.23 -9.92
N ASN A 544 -4.13 23.93 -11.18
CA ASN A 544 -4.98 24.75 -12.04
C ASN A 544 -6.47 24.74 -11.62
N LEU A 545 -6.93 23.66 -10.98
CA LEU A 545 -8.28 23.56 -10.41
C LEU A 545 -8.46 24.44 -9.16
N PHE A 546 -7.44 24.49 -8.30
CA PHE A 546 -7.48 25.26 -7.05
C PHE A 546 -7.13 26.73 -7.29
N ASP A 547 -6.10 27.01 -8.10
CA ASP A 547 -5.52 28.32 -8.38
C ASP A 547 -5.36 28.59 -9.90
N PRO A 548 -6.46 28.84 -10.62
CA PRO A 548 -6.43 29.11 -12.06
C PRO A 548 -5.71 30.41 -12.43
N ASN A 549 -5.59 31.37 -11.49
CA ASN A 549 -4.86 32.62 -11.69
C ASN A 549 -3.36 32.49 -11.35
N GLY A 550 -2.94 31.39 -10.73
CA GLY A 550 -1.54 31.12 -10.38
C GLY A 550 -0.98 31.99 -9.26
N ILE A 551 -1.82 32.66 -8.46
CA ILE A 551 -1.38 33.65 -7.46
C ILE A 551 -0.74 33.03 -6.20
N MET A 552 -1.04 31.76 -5.88
CA MET A 552 -0.58 31.10 -4.65
C MET A 552 0.81 30.51 -4.82
N ASN A 553 1.78 31.15 -4.15
CA ASN A 553 3.18 30.77 -4.11
C ASN A 553 3.75 30.42 -5.52
N PRO A 554 3.72 31.37 -6.48
CA PRO A 554 4.18 31.14 -7.84
C PRO A 554 5.68 30.83 -7.89
N TYR A 555 6.15 30.38 -9.05
CA TYR A 555 7.54 29.98 -9.33
C TYR A 555 8.07 28.78 -8.51
N ASN A 556 7.51 28.47 -7.35
CA ASN A 556 7.72 27.25 -6.57
C ASN A 556 7.09 26.00 -7.23
N CYS A 557 7.38 24.82 -6.66
CA CYS A 557 6.78 23.50 -6.89
C CYS A 557 6.28 23.20 -8.31
N GLY A 558 7.12 22.55 -9.13
CA GLY A 558 6.70 21.81 -10.33
C GLY A 558 6.22 22.60 -11.56
N TRP A 559 5.51 23.72 -11.40
CA TRP A 559 4.66 24.27 -12.47
C TRP A 559 5.27 25.48 -13.19
N PRO A 560 5.68 25.37 -14.47
CA PRO A 560 5.73 26.54 -15.34
C PRO A 560 4.34 27.17 -15.41
N ASN A 561 4.26 28.50 -15.37
CA ASN A 561 3.06 29.21 -15.83
C ASN A 561 3.00 29.27 -17.37
N ASP A 562 4.06 28.80 -18.02
CA ASP A 562 4.26 28.78 -19.45
C ASP A 562 3.31 27.79 -20.13
N LEU A 563 2.40 28.35 -20.91
CA LEU A 563 1.85 27.67 -22.08
C LEU A 563 3.04 27.38 -23.01
N ASP A 564 3.27 26.11 -23.34
CA ASP A 564 4.55 25.64 -23.92
C ASP A 564 5.03 26.49 -25.11
N SER A 565 6.18 27.15 -24.96
CA SER A 565 6.87 27.75 -26.11
C SER A 565 7.52 26.62 -26.94
N PRO A 566 7.35 26.56 -28.28
CA PRO A 566 7.79 25.39 -29.06
C PRO A 566 9.31 25.14 -29.17
N ALA A 567 10.16 25.87 -28.45
CA ALA A 567 11.62 25.84 -28.62
C ALA A 567 12.31 24.64 -27.93
N ASP A 568 11.92 24.33 -26.69
CA ASP A 568 12.68 23.44 -25.79
C ASP A 568 12.58 21.94 -26.14
N LEU A 569 11.68 21.57 -27.05
CA LEU A 569 11.58 20.19 -27.55
C LEU A 569 12.74 19.82 -28.50
N SER A 570 13.45 20.81 -29.06
CA SER A 570 14.41 20.60 -30.15
C SER A 570 15.77 20.00 -29.74
N GLU A 571 16.16 20.02 -28.45
CA GLU A 571 17.43 19.46 -27.98
C GLU A 571 17.33 18.01 -27.48
N ARG A 572 16.14 17.49 -27.13
CA ARG A 572 16.00 16.13 -26.59
C ARG A 572 16.12 15.03 -27.66
N ASP A 573 15.66 15.29 -28.89
CA ASP A 573 15.65 14.28 -29.98
C ASP A 573 17.06 13.86 -30.45
N GLN A 574 18.09 14.67 -30.21
CA GLN A 574 19.44 14.42 -30.79
C GLN A 574 20.25 13.32 -30.07
N ARG A 575 19.75 12.73 -28.97
CA ARG A 575 20.48 11.69 -28.22
C ARG A 575 19.82 10.29 -28.24
N GLY A 576 18.66 10.13 -28.84
CA GLY A 576 17.98 8.82 -28.97
C GLY A 576 18.35 8.01 -30.22
N ALA A 577 19.00 8.62 -31.21
CA ALA A 577 19.12 8.08 -32.56
C ALA A 577 20.25 7.04 -32.75
N ASN A 578 20.16 5.87 -32.10
CA ASN A 578 20.99 4.70 -32.48
C ASN A 578 20.48 3.31 -32.00
N ALA A 579 19.19 3.00 -32.19
CA ALA A 579 18.69 1.62 -32.26
C ALA A 579 17.35 1.56 -33.04
N ALA A 580 17.20 0.62 -33.98
CA ALA A 580 15.96 0.34 -34.72
C ALA A 580 15.82 -1.19 -34.84
N LEU A 581 14.62 -1.81 -34.81
CA LEU A 581 13.51 -1.84 -35.79
C LEU A 581 12.36 -2.72 -35.17
N PRO A 582 11.20 -2.98 -35.82
CA PRO A 582 10.62 -2.48 -37.08
C PRO A 582 9.18 -1.89 -36.96
N HIS A 583 8.62 -1.46 -38.10
CA HIS A 583 7.38 -0.68 -38.26
C HIS A 583 6.05 -1.45 -38.22
N THR A 584 4.97 -0.72 -37.88
CA THR A 584 3.65 -0.78 -38.55
C THR A 584 3.16 0.64 -38.91
N PRO A 585 2.31 0.83 -39.95
CA PRO A 585 2.11 2.15 -40.58
C PRO A 585 0.97 3.02 -39.98
N PRO A 586 0.98 4.35 -40.24
CA PRO A 586 0.04 5.31 -39.65
C PRO A 586 -1.18 5.64 -40.52
N CYS A 587 -2.18 6.30 -39.92
CA CYS A 587 -3.24 7.04 -40.62
C CYS A 587 -3.13 8.55 -40.33
N GLN A 588 -3.55 9.39 -41.29
CA GLN A 588 -3.53 10.86 -41.22
C GLN A 588 -4.91 11.46 -41.62
N PRO A 589 -5.16 12.78 -41.42
CA PRO A 589 -6.46 13.22 -40.87
C PRO A 589 -7.27 14.14 -41.82
N TYR A 590 -7.75 15.29 -41.29
CA TYR A 590 -8.73 16.25 -41.82
C TYR A 590 -10.20 15.77 -41.72
N GLY A 591 -11.16 16.64 -41.38
CA GLY A 591 -11.09 18.06 -41.01
C GLY A 591 -12.40 18.54 -40.37
N ALA A 592 -12.41 19.76 -39.83
CA ALA A 592 -13.58 20.34 -39.13
C ALA A 592 -14.28 21.42 -39.96
N ASP A 593 -15.58 21.64 -39.72
CA ASP A 593 -16.29 22.89 -40.00
C ASP A 593 -17.56 22.99 -39.11
N ALA A 594 -18.19 24.18 -39.00
CA ALA A 594 -18.99 24.54 -37.82
C ALA A 594 -20.36 25.23 -38.04
N ALA A 595 -21.14 25.26 -36.95
CA ALA A 595 -22.21 26.19 -36.56
C ALA A 595 -23.57 26.21 -37.31
N ALA A 596 -24.69 26.07 -36.56
CA ALA A 596 -25.81 27.03 -36.48
C ALA A 596 -26.99 26.51 -35.59
N SER A 597 -27.81 27.44 -35.07
CA SER A 597 -29.18 27.26 -34.54
C SER A 597 -30.07 28.37 -35.15
N PRO A 598 -31.43 28.32 -35.18
CA PRO A 598 -32.27 28.43 -33.96
C PRO A 598 -33.72 27.81 -34.00
N GLN A 599 -34.43 27.97 -32.86
CA GLN A 599 -35.88 28.10 -32.54
C GLN A 599 -37.07 27.78 -33.51
N GLU A 600 -38.07 27.10 -32.91
CA GLU A 600 -39.55 27.40 -32.84
C GLU A 600 -40.61 27.04 -33.93
N ALA A 601 -41.78 26.59 -33.39
CA ALA A 601 -43.18 26.84 -33.78
C ALA A 601 -44.01 25.97 -34.81
N ASP A 602 -45.05 25.31 -34.26
CA ASP A 602 -46.48 25.24 -34.66
C ASP A 602 -47.09 24.56 -35.93
N ALA A 603 -47.94 23.54 -35.64
CA ALA A 603 -49.42 23.50 -35.87
C ALA A 603 -50.14 22.92 -37.13
N LEU A 604 -51.13 22.03 -36.82
CA LEU A 604 -52.52 21.90 -37.33
C LEU A 604 -52.94 21.26 -38.70
N GLY A 605 -53.59 20.08 -38.60
CA GLY A 605 -54.89 19.74 -39.27
C GLY A 605 -54.90 19.16 -40.70
N GLN A 606 -56.01 18.60 -41.25
CA GLN A 606 -57.22 17.93 -40.68
C GLN A 606 -58.10 17.27 -41.80
N LYS A 607 -58.87 16.20 -41.47
CA LYS A 607 -60.19 15.74 -42.01
C LYS A 607 -60.39 14.84 -43.27
N PHE A 608 -61.11 13.73 -42.99
CA PHE A 608 -62.07 12.88 -43.77
C PHE A 608 -63.31 13.66 -44.33
N PRO A 609 -64.35 13.14 -45.08
CA PRO A 609 -65.14 11.86 -45.00
C PRO A 609 -65.41 11.19 -46.40
N LYS A 610 -66.34 10.23 -46.71
CA LYS A 610 -67.71 9.76 -46.27
C LYS A 610 -67.86 8.24 -46.58
N SER A 611 -68.60 7.38 -45.83
CA SER A 611 -70.07 7.12 -45.66
C SER A 611 -70.82 6.62 -46.92
N GLN A 612 -71.74 5.62 -46.93
CA GLN A 612 -72.56 4.86 -45.92
C GLN A 612 -72.70 3.36 -46.36
N GLY A 613 -73.37 2.37 -45.71
CA GLY A 613 -74.08 2.22 -44.42
C GLY A 613 -75.30 1.24 -44.46
N LYS A 614 -75.75 0.70 -43.30
CA LYS A 614 -76.94 -0.20 -43.02
C LYS A 614 -76.83 -1.70 -43.43
N SER A 615 -76.62 -2.65 -42.51
CA SER A 615 -77.56 -3.35 -41.56
C SER A 615 -78.15 -4.65 -42.13
N LEU A 616 -78.12 -5.83 -41.49
CA LEU A 616 -78.64 -6.17 -40.14
C LEU A 616 -78.01 -7.47 -39.54
N ALA A 617 -78.32 -7.76 -38.27
CA ALA A 617 -78.28 -9.06 -37.56
C ALA A 617 -76.94 -9.70 -37.05
N SER A 618 -76.73 -9.54 -35.73
CA SER A 618 -76.25 -10.56 -34.75
C SER A 618 -74.78 -11.05 -34.67
N HIS A 619 -74.31 -11.16 -33.41
CA HIS A 619 -73.09 -11.81 -32.89
C HIS A 619 -71.70 -11.17 -33.20
N ARG A 620 -70.65 -11.63 -32.48
CA ARG A 620 -69.49 -10.81 -32.03
C ARG A 620 -68.12 -11.25 -32.60
N ASN A 621 -67.26 -10.24 -32.79
CA ASN A 621 -65.78 -10.21 -32.66
C ASN A 621 -64.85 -11.04 -33.58
N SER A 622 -64.40 -10.38 -34.66
CA SER A 622 -62.97 -10.03 -34.96
C SER A 622 -61.83 -11.08 -34.93
N ALA A 623 -61.14 -11.27 -36.06
CA ALA A 623 -59.68 -11.43 -36.18
C ALA A 623 -59.18 -11.31 -37.64
N ILE A 624 -57.83 -11.27 -37.80
CA ILE A 624 -56.96 -11.59 -38.98
C ILE A 624 -56.14 -10.41 -39.54
N GLN A 625 -54.82 -10.50 -39.39
CA GLN A 625 -53.80 -9.89 -40.26
C GLN A 625 -52.49 -10.71 -40.23
N VAL A 626 -51.78 -10.72 -41.37
CA VAL A 626 -50.37 -11.11 -41.66
C VAL A 626 -49.61 -12.01 -40.66
N HIS A 627 -49.13 -13.18 -41.13
CA HIS A 627 -48.16 -14.00 -40.41
C HIS A 627 -46.71 -13.65 -40.75
N ILE A 628 -45.91 -13.37 -39.72
CA ILE A 628 -44.44 -13.45 -39.71
C ILE A 628 -44.06 -14.48 -38.63
N LEU A 629 -43.05 -15.32 -38.88
CA LEU A 629 -42.72 -16.46 -38.03
C LEU A 629 -41.70 -16.11 -36.94
N GLU A 630 -42.19 -15.62 -35.80
CA GLU A 630 -41.37 -15.48 -34.58
C GLU A 630 -41.18 -16.83 -33.84
N GLN A 631 -39.98 -16.99 -33.27
CA GLN A 631 -39.54 -18.13 -32.46
C GLN A 631 -39.86 -17.94 -30.95
N CYS A 632 -39.72 -19.01 -30.17
CA CYS A 632 -39.99 -19.02 -28.72
C CYS A 632 -38.89 -18.28 -27.92
N SER A 633 -39.29 -17.53 -26.88
CA SER A 633 -38.36 -16.84 -25.96
C SER A 633 -38.01 -17.62 -24.68
N ASN A 634 -38.61 -18.80 -24.48
CA ASN A 634 -38.32 -19.72 -23.37
C ASN A 634 -38.52 -19.17 -21.93
N GLU A 635 -39.33 -18.13 -21.78
CA GLU A 635 -39.82 -17.63 -20.48
C GLU A 635 -40.62 -18.70 -19.71
N ARG A 636 -40.45 -18.74 -18.38
CA ARG A 636 -41.15 -19.68 -17.48
C ARG A 636 -42.40 -19.04 -16.85
N PRO A 637 -43.47 -19.81 -16.54
CA PRO A 637 -43.65 -21.23 -16.86
C PRO A 637 -44.08 -21.48 -18.31
N TYR A 638 -44.62 -20.46 -19.00
CA TYR A 638 -44.98 -20.52 -20.42
C TYR A 638 -44.64 -19.20 -21.12
N CYS A 639 -44.07 -19.27 -22.33
CA CYS A 639 -43.79 -18.10 -23.16
C CYS A 639 -45.10 -17.43 -23.63
N GLN A 640 -45.27 -16.11 -23.36
CA GLN A 640 -46.47 -15.37 -23.78
C GLN A 640 -46.70 -15.44 -25.30
N LYS A 641 -45.63 -15.48 -26.12
CA LYS A 641 -45.72 -15.55 -27.59
C LYS A 641 -46.26 -16.90 -28.10
N CYS A 642 -46.05 -18.00 -27.37
CA CYS A 642 -46.65 -19.29 -27.70
C CYS A 642 -48.15 -19.29 -27.35
N VAL A 643 -48.49 -18.83 -26.14
CA VAL A 643 -49.88 -18.72 -25.65
C VAL A 643 -50.73 -17.83 -26.57
N SER A 644 -50.23 -16.65 -26.96
CA SER A 644 -50.97 -15.72 -27.83
C SER A 644 -51.06 -16.15 -29.30
N SER A 645 -50.21 -17.09 -29.76
CA SER A 645 -50.26 -17.63 -31.12
C SER A 645 -50.93 -19.01 -31.22
N GLY A 646 -51.57 -19.49 -30.13
CA GLY A 646 -52.29 -20.77 -30.12
C GLY A 646 -51.40 -22.01 -30.27
N ARG A 647 -50.08 -21.88 -30.03
CA ARG A 647 -49.10 -22.96 -30.13
C ARG A 647 -48.84 -23.54 -28.73
N GLN A 648 -48.93 -24.85 -28.59
CA GLN A 648 -48.61 -25.54 -27.34
C GLN A 648 -47.13 -25.34 -27.00
N CYS A 649 -46.84 -24.96 -25.75
CA CYS A 649 -45.50 -24.59 -25.28
C CYS A 649 -44.90 -25.73 -24.47
N GLU A 650 -43.90 -26.43 -25.02
CA GLU A 650 -43.21 -27.55 -24.38
C GLU A 650 -42.15 -27.03 -23.39
N GLY A 651 -42.60 -26.52 -22.24
CA GLY A 651 -41.72 -26.14 -21.13
C GLY A 651 -40.93 -27.35 -20.60
N TYR A 652 -39.61 -27.18 -20.41
CA TYR A 652 -38.74 -28.28 -20.00
C TYR A 652 -38.94 -28.69 -18.53
N GLU A 653 -39.52 -29.87 -18.32
CA GLU A 653 -39.43 -30.65 -17.09
C GLU A 653 -38.39 -31.78 -17.27
N ARG A 654 -37.68 -32.17 -16.21
CA ARG A 654 -36.60 -33.18 -16.29
C ARG A 654 -37.07 -34.53 -15.74
N GLU A 655 -37.11 -35.55 -16.58
CA GLU A 655 -37.10 -36.95 -16.12
C GLU A 655 -36.04 -37.79 -16.86
N ARG A 656 -35.79 -39.02 -16.39
CA ARG A 656 -34.57 -39.81 -16.71
C ARG A 656 -34.80 -40.94 -17.72
N VAL A 657 -33.71 -41.30 -18.39
CA VAL A 657 -33.62 -42.17 -19.58
C VAL A 657 -34.09 -43.61 -19.35
N PHE A 658 -34.62 -44.27 -20.38
CA PHE A 658 -34.09 -45.54 -20.92
C PHE A 658 -34.48 -45.74 -22.41
N ILE A 659 -33.75 -46.60 -23.15
CA ILE A 659 -33.69 -46.60 -24.63
C ILE A 659 -34.30 -47.88 -25.24
N THR A 660 -35.12 -47.73 -26.29
CA THR A 660 -35.31 -48.75 -27.36
C THR A 660 -35.78 -48.08 -28.67
N GLY A 661 -35.30 -48.54 -29.84
CA GLY A 661 -35.77 -48.11 -31.18
C GLY A 661 -36.83 -49.05 -31.78
N THR A 662 -37.37 -48.89 -33.01
CA THR A 662 -37.07 -47.99 -34.15
C THR A 662 -38.36 -47.83 -35.01
N PRO A 663 -38.36 -47.02 -36.09
CA PRO A 663 -38.97 -47.58 -37.32
C PRO A 663 -38.26 -47.34 -38.68
N GLN A 664 -37.27 -46.44 -38.82
CA GLN A 664 -36.66 -46.18 -40.15
C GLN A 664 -36.00 -47.40 -40.82
N ASN A 665 -35.43 -48.34 -40.03
CA ASN A 665 -34.61 -49.44 -40.57
C ASN A 665 -35.34 -50.79 -40.76
N LYS A 666 -36.67 -50.86 -40.57
CA LYS A 666 -37.52 -52.05 -40.84
C LYS A 666 -36.97 -53.42 -40.36
N GLY A 667 -36.16 -53.44 -39.29
CA GLY A 667 -35.70 -54.64 -38.61
C GLY A 667 -34.83 -55.61 -39.44
N ARG A 668 -33.67 -55.19 -39.96
CA ARG A 668 -32.60 -56.12 -40.38
C ARG A 668 -31.19 -55.63 -40.05
N VAL A 669 -30.32 -56.59 -39.71
CA VAL A 669 -28.90 -56.46 -39.36
C VAL A 669 -28.08 -57.43 -40.22
N ALA A 670 -26.79 -57.14 -40.47
CA ALA A 670 -25.69 -58.13 -40.43
C ALA A 670 -24.28 -57.56 -40.78
N SER A 671 -23.27 -58.02 -40.03
CA SER A 671 -21.91 -58.45 -40.43
C SER A 671 -20.96 -57.62 -41.33
N HIS A 672 -19.71 -57.53 -40.87
CA HIS A 672 -18.44 -57.40 -41.63
C HIS A 672 -18.25 -58.49 -42.74
N PRO A 673 -17.15 -58.50 -43.54
CA PRO A 673 -16.46 -57.40 -44.25
C PRO A 673 -16.06 -57.75 -45.72
N LYS A 674 -15.66 -56.76 -46.55
CA LYS A 674 -14.64 -56.76 -47.66
C LYS A 674 -14.94 -55.63 -48.69
N LYS A 675 -14.11 -55.31 -49.70
CA LYS A 675 -12.65 -55.01 -49.82
C LYS A 675 -12.33 -54.71 -51.30
N GLY A 676 -11.68 -53.58 -51.62
CA GLY A 676 -11.24 -53.19 -52.97
C GLY A 676 -12.34 -52.59 -53.86
N SER A 677 -12.06 -51.85 -54.93
CA SER A 677 -10.80 -51.30 -55.49
C SER A 677 -11.18 -50.37 -56.66
N SER A 678 -10.41 -49.36 -57.13
CA SER A 678 -9.00 -48.95 -56.98
C SER A 678 -8.90 -47.38 -56.94
N SER A 679 -7.80 -46.63 -57.11
CA SER A 679 -6.44 -46.90 -57.61
C SER A 679 -5.34 -45.94 -57.07
N LYS A 680 -4.12 -46.17 -57.55
CA LYS A 680 -2.88 -45.37 -57.46
C LYS A 680 -3.00 -44.04 -58.26
N ASN A 681 -2.15 -43.01 -58.08
CA ASN A 681 -0.85 -42.87 -57.39
C ASN A 681 -0.66 -41.40 -56.92
N GLY A 682 0.16 -41.14 -55.89
CA GLY A 682 0.63 -39.77 -55.56
C GLY A 682 1.07 -39.65 -54.10
N SER A 683 2.34 -39.30 -53.84
CA SER A 683 2.94 -39.32 -52.50
C SER A 683 3.51 -37.97 -52.06
N SER A 684 3.10 -37.51 -50.89
CA SER A 684 3.97 -36.78 -49.97
C SER A 684 3.62 -37.18 -48.54
N SER A 685 4.64 -37.35 -47.70
CA SER A 685 4.49 -37.55 -46.27
C SER A 685 4.41 -36.19 -45.58
N LEU A 686 3.31 -35.91 -44.90
CA LEU A 686 3.28 -34.92 -43.83
C LEU A 686 3.42 -35.68 -42.50
N TYR A 687 4.29 -35.18 -41.64
CA TYR A 687 4.73 -35.89 -40.44
C TYR A 687 3.66 -35.80 -39.35
N GLU A 688 3.27 -36.95 -38.78
CA GLU A 688 2.81 -37.00 -37.40
C GLU A 688 4.06 -36.88 -36.52
N GLU A 689 4.18 -35.82 -35.72
CA GLU A 689 5.23 -35.76 -34.69
C GLU A 689 4.85 -36.64 -33.50
N PRO A 690 5.74 -37.55 -33.03
CA PRO A 690 5.51 -38.29 -31.80
C PRO A 690 5.73 -37.38 -30.58
N SER A 691 4.76 -37.32 -29.67
CA SER A 691 4.88 -36.57 -28.41
C SER A 691 5.95 -37.20 -27.50
N ARG A 692 6.90 -36.39 -27.02
CA ARG A 692 8.16 -36.82 -26.39
C ARG A 692 8.06 -36.88 -24.85
N THR A 693 6.97 -37.43 -24.31
CA THR A 693 6.60 -37.40 -22.88
C THR A 693 6.93 -38.69 -22.11
N LEU A 694 7.18 -38.57 -20.79
CA LEU A 694 7.50 -39.70 -19.93
C LEU A 694 6.24 -40.56 -19.63
N GLY A 695 6.26 -41.83 -20.05
CA GLY A 695 5.12 -42.76 -20.01
C GLY A 695 4.78 -43.33 -18.62
N ILE A 696 4.55 -42.47 -17.62
CA ILE A 696 4.15 -42.86 -16.26
C ILE A 696 2.70 -43.38 -16.25
N THR A 697 2.46 -44.50 -15.58
CA THR A 697 1.11 -45.06 -15.35
C THR A 697 0.87 -45.37 -13.87
N PRO A 698 -0.32 -45.12 -13.30
CA PRO A 698 -0.58 -45.36 -11.88
C PRO A 698 -0.86 -46.84 -11.61
N VAL A 699 -0.37 -47.37 -10.49
CA VAL A 699 -0.51 -48.77 -10.08
C VAL A 699 -1.90 -48.99 -9.46
N HIS A 700 -2.48 -50.20 -9.62
CA HIS A 700 -3.77 -50.57 -9.04
C HIS A 700 -3.61 -51.27 -7.67
N PRO A 701 -4.50 -51.05 -6.68
CA PRO A 701 -5.69 -50.19 -6.72
C PRO A 701 -5.34 -48.69 -6.67
N LEU A 702 -6.18 -47.86 -7.30
CA LEU A 702 -5.94 -46.42 -7.39
C LEU A 702 -6.33 -45.69 -6.10
N THR A 703 -5.43 -44.86 -5.62
CA THR A 703 -5.57 -43.91 -4.50
C THR A 703 -6.46 -42.71 -4.87
N SER A 704 -6.88 -41.95 -3.87
CA SER A 704 -7.51 -40.65 -4.07
C SER A 704 -6.47 -39.65 -4.57
N ALA A 705 -6.86 -38.71 -5.43
CA ALA A 705 -5.92 -37.72 -5.95
C ALA A 705 -5.35 -36.76 -4.88
N TRP A 706 -5.95 -36.75 -3.68
CA TRP A 706 -5.49 -36.00 -2.51
C TRP A 706 -4.58 -36.80 -1.58
N ASP A 707 -4.28 -38.06 -1.91
CA ASP A 707 -3.34 -38.87 -1.16
C ASP A 707 -1.93 -38.45 -1.60
N ASP A 708 -1.09 -37.99 -0.65
CA ASP A 708 0.18 -37.34 -1.01
C ASP A 708 1.23 -38.30 -1.57
N HIS A 709 1.14 -39.60 -1.26
CA HIS A 709 1.92 -40.65 -1.92
C HIS A 709 1.03 -41.50 -2.82
N THR A 710 1.47 -41.71 -4.06
CA THR A 710 0.80 -42.60 -5.03
C THR A 710 1.84 -43.50 -5.70
N LEU A 711 1.50 -44.77 -5.90
CA LEU A 711 2.33 -45.73 -6.62
C LEU A 711 2.17 -45.55 -8.13
N VAL A 712 3.29 -45.39 -8.84
CA VAL A 712 3.32 -45.28 -10.31
C VAL A 712 4.36 -46.21 -10.89
N SER A 713 4.08 -46.79 -12.06
CA SER A 713 5.04 -47.54 -12.85
C SER A 713 5.53 -46.75 -14.05
N ASN A 714 6.85 -46.78 -14.26
CA ASN A 714 7.52 -46.34 -15.48
C ASN A 714 8.35 -47.52 -16.03
N GLN A 715 8.12 -47.89 -17.29
CA GLN A 715 8.78 -49.02 -17.97
C GLN A 715 8.76 -50.38 -17.20
N GLY A 716 7.82 -50.57 -16.28
CA GLY A 716 7.68 -51.79 -15.47
C GLY A 716 8.42 -51.77 -14.12
N VAL A 717 9.10 -50.68 -13.77
CA VAL A 717 9.60 -50.41 -12.41
C VAL A 717 8.53 -49.60 -11.67
N GLU A 718 8.24 -49.95 -10.41
CA GLU A 718 7.28 -49.24 -9.56
C GLU A 718 7.99 -48.26 -8.62
N TYR A 719 7.42 -47.06 -8.47
CA TYR A 719 7.93 -45.96 -7.67
C TYR A 719 6.81 -45.40 -6.78
N SER A 720 7.12 -45.10 -5.51
CA SER A 720 6.25 -44.28 -4.66
C SER A 720 6.60 -42.81 -4.88
N VAL A 721 5.76 -42.07 -5.60
CA VAL A 721 5.95 -40.64 -5.84
C VAL A 721 5.17 -39.81 -4.84
N LEU A 722 5.81 -38.77 -4.30
CA LEU A 722 5.11 -37.68 -3.62
C LEU A 722 4.45 -36.79 -4.68
N VAL A 723 3.14 -36.61 -4.61
CA VAL A 723 2.33 -35.84 -5.57
C VAL A 723 1.91 -34.51 -4.95
N SER A 724 2.22 -33.39 -5.60
CA SER A 724 1.78 -32.06 -5.16
C SER A 724 1.62 -31.09 -6.33
N ALA A 725 1.16 -29.88 -6.04
CA ALA A 725 1.15 -28.75 -6.97
C ALA A 725 1.78 -27.51 -6.32
N LEU A 726 2.26 -26.57 -7.14
CA LEU A 726 2.81 -25.30 -6.67
C LEU A 726 2.47 -24.17 -7.65
N HIS A 727 1.90 -23.06 -7.14
CA HIS A 727 1.72 -21.85 -7.93
C HIS A 727 3.07 -21.18 -8.17
N THR A 728 3.44 -21.02 -9.44
CA THR A 728 4.66 -20.34 -9.86
C THR A 728 4.57 -20.00 -11.35
N ARG A 729 5.27 -18.94 -11.79
CA ARG A 729 5.46 -18.74 -13.24
C ARG A 729 6.13 -19.98 -13.81
N LEU A 730 5.61 -20.53 -14.91
CA LEU A 730 6.10 -21.81 -15.42
C LEU A 730 7.61 -21.74 -15.70
N PRO A 731 8.39 -22.73 -15.22
CA PRO A 731 9.83 -22.58 -15.06
C PRO A 731 10.55 -22.47 -16.41
N HIS A 732 11.61 -21.67 -16.45
CA HIS A 732 12.56 -21.72 -17.55
C HIS A 732 13.38 -23.01 -17.44
N THR A 733 13.13 -23.96 -18.33
CA THR A 733 13.93 -25.18 -18.48
C THR A 733 15.34 -24.81 -18.94
N ILE A 734 16.36 -25.15 -18.17
CA ILE A 734 17.76 -25.02 -18.60
C ILE A 734 18.18 -26.37 -19.21
N PRO A 735 18.41 -26.47 -20.53
CA PRO A 735 18.89 -27.70 -21.15
C PRO A 735 20.33 -27.95 -20.71
N ASP A 736 20.65 -29.18 -20.29
CA ASP A 736 22.05 -29.56 -20.08
C ASP A 736 22.72 -29.77 -21.45
N HIS A 737 23.97 -29.35 -21.60
CA HIS A 737 24.60 -29.16 -22.91
C HIS A 737 25.20 -30.46 -23.52
N SER A 738 24.48 -31.59 -23.41
CA SER A 738 24.84 -32.82 -24.12
C SER A 738 23.65 -33.79 -24.37
N ALA A 739 23.12 -33.74 -25.60
CA ALA A 739 22.36 -34.77 -26.31
C ALA A 739 20.95 -35.20 -25.80
N ASP A 740 20.00 -35.18 -26.75
CA ASP A 740 18.65 -35.76 -26.74
C ASP A 740 17.60 -35.16 -25.77
N ASP A 741 16.38 -34.95 -26.29
CA ASP A 741 15.28 -34.24 -25.60
C ASP A 741 14.71 -35.02 -24.40
N SER A 742 15.09 -36.30 -24.24
CA SER A 742 14.70 -37.14 -23.11
C SER A 742 15.64 -37.04 -21.90
N THR A 743 16.58 -36.10 -21.89
CA THR A 743 17.51 -35.90 -20.77
C THR A 743 16.86 -35.16 -19.59
N PRO A 744 17.13 -35.56 -18.32
CA PRO A 744 16.60 -34.84 -17.17
C PRO A 744 17.17 -33.42 -17.06
N PHE A 745 16.31 -32.42 -17.07
CA PHE A 745 16.69 -31.00 -17.03
C PHE A 745 16.58 -30.41 -15.61
N ARG A 746 17.13 -29.20 -15.43
CA ARG A 746 16.97 -28.42 -14.19
C ARG A 746 16.00 -27.26 -14.40
N ILE A 747 15.31 -26.89 -13.33
CA ILE A 747 14.33 -25.80 -13.31
C ILE A 747 14.74 -24.71 -12.32
N THR A 748 14.42 -23.46 -12.68
CA THR A 748 14.52 -22.31 -11.78
C THR A 748 13.14 -21.68 -11.62
N PHE A 749 12.87 -21.16 -10.42
CA PHE A 749 11.62 -20.43 -10.12
C PHE A 749 11.95 -18.98 -9.74
N PRO A 750 11.04 -18.03 -9.99
CA PRO A 750 11.05 -16.76 -9.27
C PRO A 750 10.83 -16.98 -7.75
N PRO A 751 11.02 -15.95 -6.92
CA PRO A 751 10.58 -15.97 -5.53
C PRO A 751 9.08 -16.33 -5.43
N TYR A 752 8.74 -17.30 -4.59
CA TYR A 752 7.36 -17.75 -4.43
C TYR A 752 6.48 -16.59 -3.93
N THR A 753 5.38 -16.36 -4.64
CA THR A 753 4.43 -15.29 -4.37
C THR A 753 3.02 -15.87 -4.35
N PRO A 754 2.34 -15.91 -3.19
CA PRO A 754 0.95 -16.34 -3.09
C PRO A 754 0.06 -15.51 -4.01
N THR A 755 -0.78 -16.18 -4.79
CA THR A 755 -1.73 -15.56 -5.72
C THR A 755 -2.52 -14.43 -5.05
N ASP A 756 -2.44 -13.23 -5.62
CA ASP A 756 -3.37 -12.16 -5.26
C ASP A 756 -4.73 -12.43 -5.92
N LEU A 757 -5.61 -13.09 -5.18
CA LEU A 757 -6.95 -13.41 -5.63
C LEU A 757 -7.75 -12.15 -6.00
N GLN A 758 -7.50 -11.00 -5.37
CA GLN A 758 -8.26 -9.77 -5.66
C GLN A 758 -7.95 -9.24 -7.06
N SER A 759 -6.71 -9.41 -7.54
CA SER A 759 -6.33 -9.05 -8.91
C SER A 759 -7.07 -9.89 -9.98
N LEU A 760 -7.33 -11.17 -9.71
CA LEU A 760 -7.97 -12.10 -10.65
C LEU A 760 -9.47 -11.89 -10.81
N LEU A 761 -10.16 -11.31 -9.83
CA LEU A 761 -11.61 -11.06 -9.90
C LEU A 761 -12.00 -10.06 -11.00
N GLY A 762 -11.03 -9.30 -11.55
CA GLY A 762 -11.26 -8.36 -12.65
C GLY A 762 -11.30 -8.98 -14.05
N GLU A 763 -10.77 -10.19 -14.27
CA GLU A 763 -10.44 -10.68 -15.62
C GLU A 763 -11.47 -11.64 -16.27
N GLY A 764 -12.53 -12.05 -15.56
CA GLY A 764 -13.66 -12.79 -16.14
C GLY A 764 -13.66 -14.31 -15.91
N GLU A 765 -13.42 -15.13 -16.95
CA GLU A 765 -13.39 -16.60 -16.82
C GLU A 765 -12.00 -17.10 -16.36
N LEU A 766 -11.98 -18.09 -15.45
CA LEU A 766 -10.73 -18.70 -14.97
C LEU A 766 -9.94 -19.41 -16.09
N GLY A 767 -8.80 -18.81 -16.46
CA GLY A 767 -7.71 -19.45 -17.19
C GLY A 767 -6.60 -19.93 -16.25
N VAL A 768 -6.12 -21.16 -16.48
CA VAL A 768 -4.99 -21.76 -15.76
C VAL A 768 -4.15 -22.53 -16.79
N ARG A 769 -2.83 -22.38 -16.72
CA ARG A 769 -1.85 -23.11 -17.53
C ARG A 769 -0.96 -23.94 -16.59
N ALA A 770 -0.67 -25.20 -16.93
CA ALA A 770 0.10 -26.06 -16.04
C ALA A 770 1.05 -27.05 -16.75
N GLN A 771 2.07 -27.49 -16.01
CA GLN A 771 3.07 -28.47 -16.44
C GLN A 771 3.27 -29.50 -15.34
N CYS A 772 3.17 -30.79 -15.68
CA CYS A 772 3.43 -31.92 -14.80
C CYS A 772 4.83 -32.46 -15.05
N LEU A 773 5.71 -32.32 -14.05
CA LEU A 773 7.08 -32.82 -14.08
C LEU A 773 7.27 -33.93 -13.05
N ALA A 774 8.10 -34.92 -13.37
CA ALA A 774 8.44 -36.00 -12.45
C ALA A 774 9.96 -36.12 -12.23
N ARG A 775 10.33 -36.56 -11.02
CA ARG A 775 11.65 -37.06 -10.67
C ARG A 775 11.50 -38.53 -10.27
N LEU A 776 12.07 -39.42 -11.08
CA LEU A 776 12.19 -40.85 -10.78
C LEU A 776 13.68 -41.20 -10.76
N PRO A 777 14.23 -41.77 -9.67
CA PRO A 777 15.64 -42.14 -9.60
C PRO A 777 15.96 -43.32 -10.54
N SER A 778 17.23 -43.39 -10.93
CA SER A 778 17.77 -44.45 -11.76
C SER A 778 17.81 -45.78 -11.01
N VAL A 779 17.58 -46.89 -11.72
CA VAL A 779 17.68 -48.26 -11.17
C VAL A 779 19.10 -48.60 -10.67
N TYR A 780 20.10 -47.76 -11.00
CA TYR A 780 21.49 -47.87 -10.56
C TYR A 780 21.85 -46.94 -9.38
N GLU A 781 20.96 -46.02 -8.98
CA GLU A 781 21.14 -45.17 -7.80
C GLU A 781 20.68 -45.94 -6.56
N GLN A 782 21.60 -46.72 -5.96
CA GLN A 782 21.33 -47.56 -4.77
C GLN A 782 21.23 -46.74 -3.46
N ASP A 783 20.61 -45.56 -3.50
CA ASP A 783 20.37 -44.71 -2.34
C ASP A 783 18.88 -44.71 -1.99
N ASP A 784 18.49 -45.55 -1.04
CA ASP A 784 17.11 -45.68 -0.53
C ASP A 784 16.55 -44.36 0.06
N SER A 785 17.36 -43.31 0.21
CA SER A 785 16.89 -41.98 0.63
C SER A 785 16.36 -41.10 -0.52
N ALA A 786 16.52 -41.51 -1.78
CA ALA A 786 16.17 -40.71 -2.96
C ALA A 786 14.65 -40.59 -3.21
N GLN A 787 13.99 -39.64 -2.54
CA GLN A 787 12.56 -39.35 -2.71
C GLN A 787 12.18 -39.07 -4.17
N SER A 788 11.15 -39.76 -4.67
CA SER A 788 10.58 -39.57 -6.00
C SER A 788 9.42 -38.56 -5.96
N TYR A 789 9.28 -37.73 -6.99
CA TYR A 789 8.31 -36.63 -7.01
C TYR A 789 7.49 -36.61 -8.30
N CYS A 790 6.25 -36.13 -8.23
CA CYS A 790 5.40 -35.79 -9.37
C CYS A 790 4.66 -34.47 -9.06
N ILE A 791 5.11 -33.35 -9.66
CA ILE A 791 4.66 -32.01 -9.29
C ILE A 791 3.95 -31.32 -10.46
N PHE A 792 2.83 -30.68 -10.16
CA PHE A 792 2.09 -29.82 -11.08
C PHE A 792 2.44 -28.35 -10.81
N PHE A 793 3.29 -27.76 -11.64
CA PHE A 793 3.52 -26.31 -11.63
C PHE A 793 2.42 -25.62 -12.42
N PHE A 794 1.87 -24.51 -11.90
CA PHE A 794 0.75 -23.82 -12.55
C PHE A 794 0.78 -22.31 -12.32
N GLU A 795 0.20 -21.58 -13.27
CA GLU A 795 -0.03 -20.14 -13.20
C GLU A 795 -1.41 -19.76 -13.77
N HIS A 796 -1.88 -18.55 -13.44
CA HIS A 796 -3.09 -17.99 -14.02
C HIS A 796 -2.82 -17.36 -15.38
N GLU A 797 -3.71 -17.57 -16.36
CA GLU A 797 -3.63 -16.92 -17.67
C GLU A 797 -4.20 -15.50 -17.59
N THR A 798 -3.42 -14.48 -18.00
CA THR A 798 -3.92 -13.10 -18.08
C THR A 798 -4.69 -12.84 -19.39
N ALA A 799 -5.77 -12.08 -19.30
CA ALA A 799 -6.81 -11.96 -20.33
C ALA A 799 -6.45 -11.06 -21.53
N TYR A 800 -5.30 -11.28 -22.17
CA TYR A 800 -4.80 -10.46 -23.30
C TYR A 800 -4.37 -11.24 -24.56
N ALA A 801 -4.59 -12.55 -24.62
CA ALA A 801 -4.34 -13.35 -25.82
C ALA A 801 -5.61 -13.52 -26.69
N PHE A 802 -5.49 -13.33 -28.01
CA PHE A 802 -6.54 -13.70 -28.98
C PHE A 802 -6.65 -15.23 -29.06
N GLY A 803 -7.49 -15.84 -28.23
CA GLY A 803 -7.62 -17.29 -28.12
C GLY A 803 -8.88 -17.77 -27.40
N GLU A 804 -8.99 -19.09 -27.26
CA GLU A 804 -10.05 -19.80 -26.54
C GLU A 804 -9.77 -19.80 -25.02
N SER A 805 -10.74 -19.38 -24.20
CA SER A 805 -10.57 -19.27 -22.75
C SER A 805 -10.25 -20.63 -22.11
N GLY A 806 -9.48 -20.65 -21.02
CA GLY A 806 -9.15 -21.90 -20.31
C GLY A 806 -10.41 -22.70 -19.91
N SER A 807 -11.47 -22.02 -19.49
CA SER A 807 -12.83 -22.58 -19.30
C SER A 807 -13.35 -23.32 -20.55
N GLN A 808 -13.26 -22.71 -21.74
CA GLN A 808 -13.70 -23.33 -22.99
C GLN A 808 -12.82 -24.53 -23.38
N ARG A 809 -11.49 -24.42 -23.22
CA ARG A 809 -10.54 -25.54 -23.47
C ARG A 809 -10.87 -26.75 -22.60
N MET A 810 -11.15 -26.52 -21.31
CA MET A 810 -11.58 -27.57 -20.36
C MET A 810 -12.92 -28.19 -20.77
N ARG A 811 -13.94 -27.37 -21.08
CA ARG A 811 -15.25 -27.85 -21.54
C ARG A 811 -15.14 -28.73 -22.80
N ARG A 812 -14.25 -28.39 -23.74
CA ARG A 812 -14.00 -29.16 -24.97
C ARG A 812 -13.37 -30.53 -24.70
N MET A 813 -12.43 -30.62 -23.76
CA MET A 813 -11.83 -31.91 -23.37
C MET A 813 -12.85 -32.85 -22.71
N GLY A 814 -13.79 -32.28 -21.95
CA GLY A 814 -14.88 -33.02 -21.31
C GLY A 814 -14.43 -33.83 -20.09
N PRO A 815 -15.37 -34.22 -19.20
CA PRO A 815 -15.01 -34.75 -17.88
C PRO A 815 -14.37 -36.15 -17.94
N ALA A 816 -14.58 -36.90 -19.03
CA ALA A 816 -13.94 -38.20 -19.26
C ALA A 816 -12.41 -38.10 -19.44
N HIS A 817 -11.91 -36.97 -19.95
CA HIS A 817 -10.47 -36.72 -20.14
C HIS A 817 -9.69 -36.67 -18.82
N PHE A 818 -10.39 -36.40 -17.71
CA PHE A 818 -9.83 -36.27 -16.36
C PHE A 818 -10.09 -37.51 -15.48
N SER A 819 -10.31 -38.67 -16.09
CA SER A 819 -10.50 -39.95 -15.39
C SER A 819 -9.24 -40.84 -15.30
N HIS A 820 -8.09 -40.33 -15.73
CA HIS A 820 -6.78 -41.01 -15.75
C HIS A 820 -5.67 -40.07 -15.27
N PHE A 821 -4.63 -40.60 -14.63
CA PHE A 821 -3.37 -39.86 -14.41
C PHE A 821 -2.69 -39.51 -15.75
N PRO A 822 -1.98 -38.37 -15.89
CA PRO A 822 -1.83 -37.29 -14.90
C PRO A 822 -3.06 -36.37 -14.80
N ASN A 823 -3.89 -36.33 -15.84
CA ASN A 823 -5.02 -35.40 -16.03
C ASN A 823 -5.97 -35.34 -14.82
N HIS A 824 -6.27 -36.48 -14.19
CA HIS A 824 -7.11 -36.58 -13.00
C HIS A 824 -6.52 -35.78 -11.83
N HIS A 825 -5.21 -35.85 -11.60
CA HIS A 825 -4.55 -35.13 -10.51
C HIS A 825 -4.46 -33.63 -10.82
N PHE A 826 -4.20 -33.24 -12.08
CA PHE A 826 -4.34 -31.83 -12.51
C PHE A 826 -5.75 -31.29 -12.24
N PHE A 827 -6.80 -32.01 -12.65
CA PHE A 827 -8.18 -31.57 -12.43
C PHE A 827 -8.54 -31.48 -10.96
N VAL A 828 -8.16 -32.47 -10.14
CA VAL A 828 -8.56 -32.57 -8.75
C VAL A 828 -7.71 -31.70 -7.81
N ARG A 829 -6.37 -31.69 -7.92
CA ARG A 829 -5.49 -30.87 -7.07
C ARG A 829 -5.36 -29.41 -7.53
N VAL A 830 -5.48 -29.11 -8.83
CA VAL A 830 -5.25 -27.75 -9.36
C VAL A 830 -6.54 -27.10 -9.84
N TYR A 831 -7.16 -27.61 -10.92
CA TYR A 831 -8.22 -26.86 -11.59
C TYR A 831 -9.51 -26.72 -10.77
N ARG A 832 -10.03 -27.82 -10.19
CA ARG A 832 -11.32 -27.81 -9.47
C ARG A 832 -11.30 -26.96 -8.18
N PRO A 833 -10.26 -26.98 -7.33
CA PRO A 833 -10.18 -26.09 -6.17
C PRO A 833 -10.20 -24.61 -6.58
N LEU A 834 -9.37 -24.23 -7.55
CA LEU A 834 -9.32 -22.86 -8.09
C LEU A 834 -10.68 -22.45 -8.69
N ALA A 835 -11.27 -23.30 -9.53
CA ALA A 835 -12.59 -23.05 -10.13
C ALA A 835 -13.72 -22.95 -9.09
N THR A 836 -13.64 -23.70 -7.98
CA THR A 836 -14.63 -23.64 -6.91
C THR A 836 -14.48 -22.36 -6.08
N GLY A 837 -13.25 -22.01 -5.67
CA GLY A 837 -12.99 -20.80 -4.91
C GLY A 837 -13.26 -19.52 -5.70
N PHE A 838 -12.87 -19.49 -6.98
CA PHE A 838 -13.16 -18.37 -7.88
C PHE A 838 -14.68 -18.19 -8.08
N ALA A 839 -15.43 -19.30 -8.28
CA ALA A 839 -16.89 -19.26 -8.37
C ALA A 839 -17.57 -18.74 -7.08
N LEU A 840 -17.04 -19.08 -5.89
CA LEU A 840 -17.52 -18.54 -4.61
C LEU A 840 -17.28 -17.03 -4.49
N LEU A 841 -16.06 -16.56 -4.78
CA LEU A 841 -15.69 -15.14 -4.66
C LEU A 841 -16.40 -14.27 -5.71
N MET A 842 -16.46 -14.73 -6.96
CA MET A 842 -17.20 -14.05 -8.04
C MET A 842 -18.72 -14.21 -7.94
N ARG A 843 -19.21 -15.08 -7.03
CA ARG A 843 -20.63 -15.36 -6.79
C ARG A 843 -21.38 -15.77 -8.07
N GLN A 844 -20.72 -16.61 -8.88
CA GLN A 844 -21.18 -17.06 -10.20
C GLN A 844 -21.04 -18.57 -10.36
N ASP A 845 -22.02 -19.22 -10.99
CA ASP A 845 -21.96 -20.67 -11.25
C ASP A 845 -20.88 -21.04 -12.27
N THR A 846 -20.33 -22.24 -12.15
CA THR A 846 -19.22 -22.76 -12.96
C THR A 846 -19.53 -24.15 -13.46
N PHE A 847 -19.10 -24.51 -14.68
CA PHE A 847 -19.51 -25.77 -15.33
C PHE A 847 -19.13 -27.04 -14.55
N VAL A 848 -18.12 -26.96 -13.67
CA VAL A 848 -17.73 -28.06 -12.78
C VAL A 848 -18.76 -28.34 -11.66
N SER A 849 -19.77 -27.49 -11.45
CA SER A 849 -20.91 -27.75 -10.57
C SER A 849 -21.85 -28.85 -11.09
N SER A 850 -21.80 -29.13 -12.40
CA SER A 850 -22.70 -30.05 -13.09
C SER A 850 -22.42 -31.55 -12.78
N PRO A 851 -23.42 -32.44 -12.85
CA PRO A 851 -23.29 -33.82 -12.35
C PRO A 851 -22.17 -34.64 -13.00
N ASP A 852 -21.96 -34.51 -14.31
CA ASP A 852 -20.95 -35.29 -15.03
C ASP A 852 -19.54 -34.89 -14.59
N TRP A 853 -19.29 -33.59 -14.42
CA TRP A 853 -18.01 -33.06 -13.92
C TRP A 853 -17.76 -33.37 -12.44
N LYS A 854 -18.80 -33.73 -11.68
CA LYS A 854 -18.69 -34.22 -10.29
C LYS A 854 -18.65 -35.74 -10.17
N THR A 855 -18.78 -36.51 -11.24
CA THR A 855 -18.86 -37.99 -11.17
C THR A 855 -17.92 -38.72 -12.14
N VAL A 856 -17.84 -38.29 -13.39
CA VAL A 856 -17.05 -38.97 -14.43
C VAL A 856 -15.54 -38.99 -14.13
N PRO A 857 -14.89 -37.92 -13.60
CA PRO A 857 -13.47 -37.97 -13.25
C PRO A 857 -13.13 -39.03 -12.20
N TRP A 858 -14.03 -39.34 -11.26
CA TRP A 858 -13.85 -40.33 -10.20
C TRP A 858 -14.39 -41.73 -10.55
N GLN A 859 -14.60 -42.04 -11.83
CA GLN A 859 -14.98 -43.41 -12.24
C GLN A 859 -13.88 -44.47 -11.97
N ARG A 860 -12.64 -44.03 -11.72
CA ARG A 860 -11.48 -44.90 -11.46
C ARG A 860 -10.79 -44.65 -10.13
N HIS A 861 -11.00 -43.48 -9.52
CA HIS A 861 -10.32 -43.03 -8.31
C HIS A 861 -11.36 -42.77 -7.20
N PRO A 862 -11.12 -43.19 -5.94
CA PRO A 862 -11.97 -42.83 -4.82
C PRO A 862 -11.97 -41.32 -4.57
N LYS A 863 -13.06 -40.80 -4.00
CA LYS A 863 -13.15 -39.41 -3.54
C LYS A 863 -12.55 -39.25 -2.14
N SER A 864 -11.86 -38.13 -1.92
CA SER A 864 -11.46 -37.71 -0.58
C SER A 864 -12.61 -37.06 0.21
N LEU A 865 -12.39 -36.80 1.49
CA LEU A 865 -13.29 -36.02 2.34
C LEU A 865 -13.51 -34.60 1.77
N LEU A 866 -12.44 -33.98 1.27
CA LEU A 866 -12.45 -32.67 0.60
C LEU A 866 -13.19 -32.73 -0.75
N ASP A 867 -13.08 -33.81 -1.52
CA ASP A 867 -13.85 -33.96 -2.76
C ASP A 867 -15.35 -33.98 -2.52
N HIS A 868 -15.80 -34.69 -1.47
CA HIS A 868 -17.20 -34.72 -1.08
C HIS A 868 -17.70 -33.37 -0.54
N LEU A 869 -16.84 -32.57 0.10
CA LEU A 869 -17.17 -31.20 0.48
C LEU A 869 -17.35 -30.33 -0.77
N LEU A 870 -16.36 -30.31 -1.66
CA LEU A 870 -16.35 -29.46 -2.86
C LEU A 870 -17.56 -29.73 -3.76
N ASP A 871 -18.11 -30.94 -3.78
CA ASP A 871 -19.37 -31.26 -4.50
C ASP A 871 -20.60 -30.47 -3.99
N LEU A 872 -20.64 -30.21 -2.68
CA LEU A 872 -21.68 -29.43 -1.99
C LEU A 872 -21.40 -27.93 -2.10
N VAL A 873 -20.15 -27.52 -1.89
CA VAL A 873 -19.69 -26.13 -2.02
C VAL A 873 -20.02 -25.58 -3.42
N LEU A 874 -19.84 -26.39 -4.47
CA LEU A 874 -20.19 -26.06 -5.85
C LEU A 874 -21.70 -25.85 -6.10
N LEU A 875 -22.59 -26.08 -5.13
CA LEU A 875 -24.01 -25.71 -5.22
C LEU A 875 -24.27 -24.27 -4.76
N LEU A 876 -23.36 -23.67 -3.97
CA LEU A 876 -23.54 -22.35 -3.37
C LEU A 876 -23.44 -21.19 -4.38
N PRO A 877 -22.47 -21.12 -5.33
CA PRO A 877 -22.34 -19.98 -6.24
C PRO A 877 -23.61 -19.67 -7.05
N ALA A 878 -24.34 -20.70 -7.49
CA ALA A 878 -25.61 -20.55 -8.20
C ALA A 878 -26.72 -19.93 -7.33
N ILE A 879 -26.69 -20.16 -6.01
CA ILE A 879 -27.59 -19.51 -5.05
C ILE A 879 -27.16 -18.07 -4.82
N LEU A 880 -25.86 -17.82 -4.56
CA LEU A 880 -25.31 -16.47 -4.35
C LEU A 880 -25.64 -15.53 -5.51
N SER A 881 -25.45 -15.99 -6.75
CA SER A 881 -25.73 -15.21 -7.96
C SER A 881 -27.20 -14.78 -8.08
N GLN A 882 -28.15 -15.63 -7.67
CA GLN A 882 -29.57 -15.30 -7.67
C GLN A 882 -29.92 -14.35 -6.53
N VAL A 883 -29.30 -14.51 -5.35
CA VAL A 883 -29.44 -13.58 -4.22
C VAL A 883 -28.98 -12.17 -4.61
N ASP A 884 -27.89 -12.03 -5.35
CA ASP A 884 -27.38 -10.73 -5.80
C ASP A 884 -28.29 -10.02 -6.82
N GLN A 885 -29.09 -10.78 -7.57
CA GLN A 885 -30.11 -10.21 -8.47
C GLN A 885 -31.37 -9.78 -7.69
N ILE A 886 -31.75 -10.56 -6.67
CA ILE A 886 -33.04 -10.43 -5.97
C ILE A 886 -32.95 -9.44 -4.80
N VAL A 887 -31.84 -9.37 -4.06
CA VAL A 887 -31.70 -8.49 -2.89
C VAL A 887 -31.72 -7.00 -3.26
N PRO A 888 -31.07 -6.50 -4.32
CA PRO A 888 -31.15 -5.10 -4.72
C PRO A 888 -32.47 -4.71 -5.42
N SER A 889 -33.24 -5.69 -5.92
CA SER A 889 -34.51 -5.46 -6.62
C SER A 889 -35.59 -4.86 -5.71
N GLU A 890 -36.60 -4.21 -6.31
CA GLU A 890 -37.68 -3.54 -5.57
C GLU A 890 -38.50 -4.50 -4.68
N PRO A 891 -38.97 -4.06 -3.49
CA PRO A 891 -39.80 -4.87 -2.58
C PRO A 891 -41.20 -5.19 -3.15
N THR A 892 -41.26 -6.22 -3.99
CA THR A 892 -42.48 -6.77 -4.60
C THR A 892 -42.84 -8.13 -4.01
N LEU A 893 -44.10 -8.56 -4.19
CA LEU A 893 -44.52 -9.93 -3.84
C LEU A 893 -43.72 -11.00 -4.60
N HIS A 894 -43.34 -10.73 -5.85
CA HIS A 894 -42.50 -11.64 -6.64
C HIS A 894 -41.10 -11.80 -6.02
N ARG A 895 -40.43 -10.69 -5.69
CA ARG A 895 -39.13 -10.71 -4.97
C ARG A 895 -39.21 -11.51 -3.68
N ARG A 896 -40.26 -11.30 -2.88
CA ARG A 896 -40.49 -12.03 -1.61
C ARG A 896 -40.62 -13.54 -1.83
N HIS A 897 -41.39 -13.98 -2.84
CA HIS A 897 -41.52 -15.42 -3.16
C HIS A 897 -40.23 -16.03 -3.70
N SER A 898 -39.48 -15.32 -4.56
CA SER A 898 -38.18 -15.81 -5.05
C SER A 898 -37.16 -15.93 -3.92
N ALA A 899 -37.15 -15.00 -2.96
CA ALA A 899 -36.32 -15.09 -1.75
C ALA A 899 -36.75 -16.24 -0.81
N GLN A 900 -38.06 -16.50 -0.68
CA GLN A 900 -38.57 -17.67 0.07
C GLN A 900 -38.12 -19.00 -0.55
N GLN A 901 -38.12 -19.11 -1.88
CA GLN A 901 -37.65 -20.32 -2.55
C GLN A 901 -36.14 -20.50 -2.39
N LEU A 902 -35.33 -19.45 -2.56
CA LEU A 902 -33.89 -19.53 -2.31
C LEU A 902 -33.57 -19.87 -0.85
N LEU A 903 -34.37 -19.40 0.13
CA LEU A 903 -34.22 -19.84 1.52
C LEU A 903 -34.49 -21.34 1.69
N ARG A 904 -35.48 -21.91 0.98
CA ARG A 904 -35.71 -23.36 0.96
C ARG A 904 -34.51 -24.13 0.39
N ASP A 905 -33.92 -23.60 -0.68
CA ASP A 905 -32.77 -24.21 -1.35
C ASP A 905 -31.51 -24.14 -0.46
N CYS A 906 -31.29 -23.00 0.23
CA CYS A 906 -30.30 -22.86 1.30
C CYS A 906 -30.51 -23.91 2.40
N LEU A 907 -31.71 -23.98 2.98
CA LEU A 907 -32.01 -24.95 4.06
C LEU A 907 -31.86 -26.41 3.60
N SER A 908 -31.89 -26.71 2.30
CA SER A 908 -31.55 -28.03 1.77
C SER A 908 -30.06 -28.26 1.55
N LEU A 909 -29.28 -27.20 1.30
CA LEU A 909 -27.81 -27.27 1.30
C LEU A 909 -27.25 -27.38 2.72
N GLU A 910 -27.82 -26.64 3.68
CA GLU A 910 -27.47 -26.71 5.11
C GLU A 910 -27.50 -28.16 5.63
N ARG A 911 -28.61 -28.88 5.39
CA ARG A 911 -28.74 -30.30 5.78
C ARG A 911 -27.67 -31.21 5.19
N HIS A 912 -27.17 -30.93 3.99
CA HIS A 912 -26.08 -31.72 3.39
C HIS A 912 -24.71 -31.34 3.98
N LEU A 913 -24.48 -30.06 4.27
CA LEU A 913 -23.27 -29.58 4.94
C LEU A 913 -23.18 -30.09 6.40
N ASP A 914 -24.29 -30.09 7.14
CA ASP A 914 -24.40 -30.69 8.48
C ASP A 914 -24.13 -32.20 8.44
N ALA A 915 -24.73 -32.93 7.49
CA ALA A 915 -24.51 -34.36 7.32
C ALA A 915 -23.06 -34.69 6.93
N TRP A 916 -22.43 -33.85 6.11
CA TRP A 916 -21.00 -33.94 5.80
C TRP A 916 -20.14 -33.66 7.04
N PHE A 917 -20.44 -32.63 7.83
CA PHE A 917 -19.68 -32.29 9.04
C PHE A 917 -19.77 -33.41 10.10
N GLN A 918 -20.97 -33.98 10.29
CA GLN A 918 -21.21 -35.15 11.15
C GLN A 918 -20.60 -36.46 10.61
N MET A 919 -20.12 -36.48 9.36
CA MET A 919 -19.34 -37.57 8.78
C MET A 919 -17.84 -37.32 8.93
N ALA A 920 -17.39 -36.08 8.64
CA ALA A 920 -16.01 -35.62 8.76
C ALA A 920 -15.48 -35.76 10.20
N ASN A 921 -16.28 -35.36 11.19
CA ASN A 921 -15.90 -35.33 12.59
C ASN A 921 -16.26 -36.63 13.36
N ARG A 922 -16.29 -37.78 12.68
CA ARG A 922 -16.49 -39.07 13.37
C ARG A 922 -15.17 -39.57 13.98
N PRO A 923 -15.20 -40.12 15.21
CA PRO A 923 -14.04 -40.80 15.77
C PRO A 923 -13.64 -42.01 14.90
N SER A 924 -12.35 -42.23 14.72
CA SER A 924 -11.82 -43.50 14.19
C SER A 924 -11.37 -44.41 15.34
N PHE A 925 -10.99 -45.65 15.03
CA PHE A 925 -10.41 -46.56 16.03
C PHE A 925 -8.98 -46.16 16.46
N GLU A 926 -8.32 -45.29 15.69
CA GLU A 926 -6.92 -44.89 15.90
C GLU A 926 -6.77 -43.46 16.42
N GLN A 927 -7.72 -42.56 16.11
CA GLN A 927 -7.79 -41.21 16.68
C GLN A 927 -9.23 -40.80 17.04
N PRO A 928 -9.47 -40.26 18.25
CA PRO A 928 -10.82 -40.07 18.79
C PRO A 928 -11.56 -38.81 18.29
N VAL A 929 -10.90 -37.90 17.60
CA VAL A 929 -11.49 -36.67 17.03
C VAL A 929 -10.78 -36.32 15.71
N ALA A 930 -11.44 -35.56 14.82
CA ALA A 930 -10.82 -35.16 13.54
C ALA A 930 -9.85 -33.96 13.69
N TYR A 931 -10.05 -33.15 14.73
CA TYR A 931 -9.17 -32.07 15.15
C TYR A 931 -9.30 -31.84 16.67
N TRP A 932 -8.27 -31.28 17.29
CA TRP A 932 -8.25 -30.94 18.72
C TRP A 932 -7.57 -29.61 18.96
N THR A 933 -7.77 -29.02 20.14
CA THR A 933 -7.06 -27.81 20.58
C THR A 933 -5.71 -28.17 21.19
N GLU A 934 -4.66 -27.42 20.83
CA GLU A 934 -3.31 -27.59 21.36
C GLU A 934 -2.89 -26.36 22.17
N GLU A 935 -2.17 -26.57 23.28
CA GLU A 935 -1.60 -25.47 24.06
C GLU A 935 -0.40 -24.87 23.31
N LEU A 936 -0.38 -23.55 23.15
CA LEU A 936 0.48 -22.87 22.19
C LEU A 936 1.98 -22.90 22.55
N ILE A 937 2.74 -23.72 21.82
CA ILE A 937 4.20 -23.59 21.67
C ILE A 937 4.52 -22.99 20.28
N SER A 938 3.97 -21.80 20.00
CA SER A 938 4.30 -21.03 18.78
C SER A 938 5.28 -19.89 19.14
N PRO A 939 6.41 -19.74 18.41
CA PRO A 939 7.48 -18.82 18.79
C PRO A 939 7.19 -17.36 18.41
N GLY A 940 6.23 -16.71 19.08
CA GLY A 940 6.12 -15.25 19.11
C GLY A 940 4.71 -14.68 19.15
N GLY A 941 4.43 -13.90 20.19
CA GLY A 941 3.27 -12.99 20.27
C GLY A 941 2.02 -13.57 20.94
N LEU A 942 1.22 -12.68 21.53
CA LEU A 942 -0.13 -12.99 22.00
C LEU A 942 -1.06 -13.16 20.79
N ILE A 943 -1.35 -14.40 20.44
CA ILE A 943 -2.32 -14.74 19.38
C ILE A 943 -3.73 -14.30 19.85
N PRO A 944 -4.55 -13.65 19.00
CA PRO A 944 -5.92 -13.24 19.36
C PRO A 944 -6.91 -14.41 19.53
N PHE A 945 -6.43 -15.65 19.38
CA PHE A 945 -7.18 -16.89 19.49
C PHE A 945 -6.57 -17.71 20.63
N THR A 946 -7.42 -18.29 21.49
CA THR A 946 -6.99 -18.85 22.79
C THR A 946 -6.16 -20.13 22.71
N ASN A 947 -6.28 -20.91 21.63
CA ASN A 947 -5.50 -22.12 21.35
C ASN A 947 -5.49 -22.35 19.82
N SER A 948 -4.44 -22.97 19.26
CA SER A 948 -4.44 -23.49 17.89
C SER A 948 -5.34 -24.73 17.75
N TYR A 949 -5.59 -25.15 16.51
CA TYR A 949 -6.08 -26.48 16.19
C TYR A 949 -4.98 -27.32 15.54
N ALA A 950 -4.86 -28.57 15.97
CA ALA A 950 -4.13 -29.61 15.26
C ALA A 950 -5.14 -30.58 14.63
N PHE A 951 -4.83 -31.11 13.44
CA PHE A 951 -5.66 -32.05 12.70
C PHE A 951 -5.02 -33.44 12.68
N ARG A 952 -5.83 -34.47 12.40
CA ARG A 952 -5.32 -35.83 12.13
C ARG A 952 -4.35 -35.88 10.95
N ASP A 953 -4.66 -35.13 9.89
CA ASP A 953 -3.97 -35.14 8.60
C ASP A 953 -4.29 -33.86 7.81
N ALA A 954 -3.38 -33.46 6.91
CA ALA A 954 -3.48 -32.21 6.15
C ALA A 954 -4.74 -32.12 5.27
N ASN A 955 -5.19 -33.23 4.69
CA ASN A 955 -6.38 -33.31 3.83
C ASN A 955 -7.67 -33.07 4.64
N THR A 956 -7.77 -33.65 5.83
CA THR A 956 -8.82 -33.37 6.82
C THR A 956 -8.78 -31.91 7.25
N GLY A 957 -7.58 -31.36 7.52
CA GLY A 957 -7.41 -29.94 7.82
C GLY A 957 -7.92 -29.02 6.71
N LEU A 958 -7.48 -29.22 5.48
CA LEU A 958 -7.97 -28.51 4.29
C LEU A 958 -9.50 -28.61 4.17
N ALA A 959 -10.08 -29.79 4.42
CA ALA A 959 -11.52 -29.97 4.39
C ALA A 959 -12.27 -29.13 5.43
N PHE A 960 -11.78 -29.04 6.69
CA PHE A 960 -12.38 -28.16 7.69
C PHE A 960 -12.20 -26.67 7.36
N LEU A 961 -11.02 -26.26 6.87
CA LEU A 961 -10.77 -24.87 6.44
C LEU A 961 -11.73 -24.44 5.31
N TYR A 962 -11.93 -25.28 4.29
CA TYR A 962 -12.87 -25.00 3.20
C TYR A 962 -14.34 -25.05 3.66
N TYR A 963 -14.66 -25.85 4.68
CA TYR A 963 -15.99 -25.89 5.27
C TYR A 963 -16.31 -24.59 6.00
N TRP A 964 -15.44 -24.13 6.91
CA TRP A 964 -15.63 -22.87 7.64
C TRP A 964 -15.66 -21.65 6.70
N MET A 965 -14.79 -21.64 5.68
CA MET A 965 -14.81 -20.66 4.58
C MET A 965 -16.17 -20.60 3.88
N THR A 966 -16.75 -21.76 3.57
CA THR A 966 -18.08 -21.85 2.94
C THR A 966 -19.17 -21.34 3.87
N GLN A 967 -19.11 -21.67 5.17
CA GLN A 967 -20.11 -21.26 6.14
C GLN A 967 -20.15 -19.73 6.33
N ILE A 968 -19.02 -19.02 6.28
CA ILE A 968 -18.99 -17.54 6.33
C ILE A 968 -19.83 -16.93 5.19
N LEU A 969 -19.63 -17.40 3.96
CA LEU A 969 -20.34 -16.90 2.78
C LEU A 969 -21.83 -17.31 2.78
N PHE A 970 -22.12 -18.53 3.25
CA PHE A 970 -23.46 -19.11 3.31
C PHE A 970 -24.34 -18.44 4.39
N HIS A 971 -23.78 -18.16 5.56
CA HIS A 971 -24.47 -17.44 6.63
C HIS A 971 -24.85 -16.02 6.20
N LYS A 972 -23.91 -15.28 5.60
CA LYS A 972 -24.16 -13.93 5.03
C LYS A 972 -25.26 -13.96 3.94
N CYS A 973 -25.36 -15.05 3.18
CA CYS A 973 -26.43 -15.28 2.21
C CYS A 973 -27.82 -15.48 2.87
N ILE A 974 -27.92 -16.33 3.90
CA ILE A 974 -29.17 -16.58 4.64
C ILE A 974 -29.68 -15.30 5.33
N GLU A 975 -28.78 -14.51 5.94
CA GLU A 975 -29.17 -13.22 6.52
C GLU A 975 -29.75 -12.25 5.49
N SER A 976 -29.12 -12.11 4.32
CA SER A 976 -29.60 -11.23 3.25
C SER A 976 -30.96 -11.69 2.70
N LEU A 977 -31.18 -13.01 2.56
CA LEU A 977 -32.47 -13.58 2.18
C LEU A 977 -33.55 -13.28 3.23
N HIS A 978 -33.26 -13.51 4.52
CA HIS A 978 -34.19 -13.22 5.61
C HIS A 978 -34.61 -11.73 5.64
N ARG A 979 -33.64 -10.81 5.50
CA ARG A 979 -33.89 -9.37 5.41
C ARG A 979 -34.75 -9.02 4.18
N ALA A 980 -34.52 -9.65 3.02
CA ALA A 980 -35.28 -9.40 1.80
C ALA A 980 -36.74 -9.92 1.86
N ILE A 981 -36.98 -11.07 2.50
CA ILE A 981 -38.32 -11.65 2.69
C ILE A 981 -39.20 -10.72 3.55
N TYR A 982 -38.67 -10.27 4.68
CA TYR A 982 -39.39 -9.47 5.66
C TYR A 982 -39.46 -7.97 5.33
N GLN A 983 -38.79 -7.51 4.28
CA GLN A 983 -38.91 -6.12 3.84
C GLN A 983 -40.37 -5.78 3.47
N PRO A 984 -40.92 -4.62 3.89
CA PRO A 984 -42.29 -4.23 3.57
C PRO A 984 -42.55 -4.16 2.07
N VAL A 985 -43.69 -4.69 1.64
CA VAL A 985 -44.19 -4.70 0.26
C VAL A 985 -45.52 -3.95 0.24
N ILE A 986 -45.62 -2.88 -0.54
CA ILE A 986 -46.82 -2.01 -0.57
C ILE A 986 -48.05 -2.79 -1.09
N ASP A 987 -47.85 -3.63 -2.11
CA ASP A 987 -48.87 -4.49 -2.72
C ASP A 987 -49.50 -5.52 -1.75
N ALA A 988 -48.89 -5.73 -0.57
CA ALA A 988 -49.30 -6.74 0.40
C ALA A 988 -50.26 -6.21 1.49
N TYR A 989 -50.68 -4.94 1.43
CA TYR A 989 -51.51 -4.33 2.48
C TYR A 989 -52.87 -5.05 2.66
N PRO A 990 -53.33 -5.34 3.90
CA PRO A 990 -52.76 -4.93 5.19
C PRO A 990 -51.63 -5.84 5.72
N ASN A 991 -51.45 -7.03 5.16
CA ASN A 991 -50.51 -8.05 5.62
C ASN A 991 -49.06 -7.77 5.13
N MET A 992 -48.52 -6.60 5.51
CA MET A 992 -47.17 -6.17 5.17
C MET A 992 -46.10 -7.18 5.60
N TRP A 993 -46.34 -7.89 6.72
CA TRP A 993 -45.49 -8.90 7.34
C TRP A 993 -46.24 -10.25 7.37
N PRO A 994 -46.06 -11.13 6.36
CA PRO A 994 -46.67 -12.45 6.37
C PRO A 994 -45.87 -13.43 7.23
N ASP A 995 -46.56 -14.31 7.94
CA ASP A 995 -45.94 -15.44 8.62
C ASP A 995 -45.23 -16.36 7.62
N LEU A 996 -44.01 -16.82 7.95
CA LEU A 996 -43.32 -17.82 7.15
C LEU A 996 -43.93 -19.22 7.38
N PRO A 997 -44.06 -20.05 6.33
CA PRO A 997 -44.32 -21.48 6.48
C PRO A 997 -43.34 -22.14 7.46
N PHE A 998 -43.80 -23.15 8.21
CA PHE A 998 -42.98 -23.83 9.23
C PHE A 998 -41.68 -24.45 8.68
N ASP A 999 -41.60 -24.78 7.39
CA ASP A 999 -40.38 -25.27 6.72
C ASP A 999 -39.36 -24.16 6.39
N LEU A 1000 -39.71 -22.89 6.59
CA LEU A 1000 -38.88 -21.71 6.33
C LEU A 1000 -38.65 -20.83 7.59
N GLN A 1001 -39.21 -21.19 8.74
CA GLN A 1001 -38.97 -20.49 10.00
C GLN A 1001 -37.56 -20.83 10.51
N ILE A 1002 -36.71 -19.80 10.65
CA ILE A 1002 -35.32 -19.96 11.09
C ILE A 1002 -35.02 -19.12 12.34
N ASP A 1003 -34.13 -19.63 13.19
CA ASP A 1003 -33.50 -18.82 14.23
C ASP A 1003 -32.32 -18.05 13.63
N LEU A 1004 -32.48 -16.73 13.49
CA LEU A 1004 -31.44 -15.87 12.89
C LEU A 1004 -30.14 -15.85 13.71
N ASN A 1005 -30.20 -16.13 15.03
CA ASN A 1005 -29.02 -16.18 15.88
C ASN A 1005 -28.05 -17.32 15.46
N ARG A 1006 -28.56 -18.41 14.87
CA ARG A 1006 -27.72 -19.47 14.29
C ARG A 1006 -26.79 -18.96 13.19
N TYR A 1007 -27.15 -17.88 12.49
CA TYR A 1007 -26.39 -17.41 11.33
C TYR A 1007 -25.32 -16.35 11.66
N GLN A 1008 -25.36 -15.74 12.85
CA GLN A 1008 -24.41 -14.68 13.24
C GLN A 1008 -22.98 -15.18 13.60
N HIS A 1009 -22.72 -16.48 13.50
CA HIS A 1009 -21.46 -17.13 13.89
C HIS A 1009 -20.25 -16.89 12.95
N GLY A 1010 -20.31 -15.95 12.00
CA GLY A 1010 -19.22 -15.71 11.04
C GLY A 1010 -17.84 -15.49 11.68
N ARG A 1011 -17.76 -14.79 12.81
CA ARG A 1011 -16.49 -14.55 13.55
C ARG A 1011 -15.92 -15.81 14.20
N MET A 1012 -16.78 -16.77 14.56
CA MET A 1012 -16.35 -18.07 15.07
C MET A 1012 -15.65 -18.86 13.95
N PHE A 1013 -16.28 -18.95 12.77
CA PHE A 1013 -15.67 -19.64 11.62
C PHE A 1013 -14.40 -18.96 11.11
N ALA A 1014 -14.34 -17.63 11.10
CA ALA A 1014 -13.12 -16.91 10.73
C ALA A 1014 -11.98 -17.17 11.73
N ALA A 1015 -12.29 -17.27 13.04
CA ALA A 1015 -11.33 -17.66 14.05
C ALA A 1015 -10.93 -19.15 13.91
N ASP A 1016 -11.87 -20.04 13.62
CA ASP A 1016 -11.59 -21.48 13.42
C ASP A 1016 -10.65 -21.71 12.22
N ILE A 1017 -10.82 -20.96 11.13
CA ILE A 1017 -9.85 -20.92 10.01
C ILE A 1017 -8.46 -20.56 10.53
N CYS A 1018 -8.32 -19.40 11.18
CA CYS A 1018 -7.02 -18.93 11.66
C CYS A 1018 -6.36 -19.91 12.64
N ARG A 1019 -7.14 -20.52 13.54
CA ARG A 1019 -6.64 -21.50 14.50
C ARG A 1019 -6.12 -22.78 13.83
N GLY A 1020 -6.69 -23.18 12.70
CA GLY A 1020 -6.23 -24.33 11.92
C GLY A 1020 -5.11 -24.04 10.91
N LEU A 1021 -4.97 -22.80 10.44
CA LEU A 1021 -4.08 -22.45 9.33
C LEU A 1021 -2.61 -22.88 9.54
N ASP A 1022 -2.04 -22.72 10.74
CA ASP A 1022 -0.65 -23.12 11.02
C ASP A 1022 -0.42 -24.65 11.01
N SER A 1023 -1.34 -25.47 11.55
CA SER A 1023 -1.19 -26.95 11.49
C SER A 1023 -1.23 -27.42 10.04
N VAL A 1024 -2.20 -26.95 9.26
CA VAL A 1024 -2.28 -27.38 7.85
C VAL A 1024 -1.11 -26.84 7.03
N LEU A 1025 -0.56 -25.67 7.38
CA LEU A 1025 0.68 -25.17 6.78
C LEU A 1025 1.90 -26.02 7.13
N HIS A 1026 1.98 -26.57 8.35
CA HIS A 1026 3.04 -27.50 8.75
C HIS A 1026 3.01 -28.78 7.91
N ASP A 1027 1.84 -29.43 7.86
CA ASP A 1027 1.69 -30.76 7.29
C ASP A 1027 1.51 -30.78 5.75
N THR A 1028 0.96 -29.73 5.14
CA THR A 1028 0.67 -29.74 3.69
C THR A 1028 1.92 -29.72 2.82
N VAL A 1029 1.87 -30.46 1.72
CA VAL A 1029 2.82 -30.37 0.60
C VAL A 1029 2.38 -29.37 -0.48
N GLN A 1030 1.14 -28.87 -0.41
CA GLN A 1030 0.51 -27.96 -1.37
C GLN A 1030 0.02 -26.69 -0.65
N PRO A 1031 0.90 -25.69 -0.40
CA PRO A 1031 0.58 -24.51 0.41
C PRO A 1031 -0.50 -23.62 -0.23
N ASP A 1032 -0.60 -23.57 -1.56
CA ASP A 1032 -1.53 -22.70 -2.28
C ASP A 1032 -3.01 -22.93 -1.93
N MET A 1033 -3.36 -24.14 -1.48
CA MET A 1033 -4.71 -24.48 -1.03
C MET A 1033 -5.18 -23.61 0.15
N LEU A 1034 -4.25 -23.06 0.94
CA LEU A 1034 -4.52 -22.23 2.11
C LEU A 1034 -4.86 -20.77 1.76
N ILE A 1035 -4.56 -20.32 0.54
CA ILE A 1035 -4.79 -18.93 0.11
C ILE A 1035 -6.29 -18.59 0.15
N MET A 1036 -7.16 -19.48 -0.33
CA MET A 1036 -8.59 -19.21 -0.44
C MET A 1036 -9.29 -19.08 0.94
N PRO A 1037 -9.10 -20.00 1.92
CA PRO A 1037 -9.63 -19.79 3.27
C PRO A 1037 -9.02 -18.58 3.99
N MET A 1038 -7.72 -18.34 3.81
CA MET A 1038 -7.00 -17.18 4.37
C MET A 1038 -7.60 -15.85 3.88
N THR A 1039 -7.85 -15.72 2.57
CA THR A 1039 -8.48 -14.53 1.98
C THR A 1039 -9.90 -14.32 2.48
N VAL A 1040 -10.73 -15.36 2.58
CA VAL A 1040 -12.11 -15.20 3.10
C VAL A 1040 -12.13 -14.83 4.58
N ALA A 1041 -11.21 -15.36 5.40
CA ALA A 1041 -11.06 -14.93 6.79
C ALA A 1041 -10.59 -13.46 6.87
N MET A 1042 -9.57 -13.09 6.09
CA MET A 1042 -9.06 -11.72 6.01
C MET A 1042 -10.15 -10.72 5.61
N ASP A 1043 -10.87 -10.99 4.52
CA ASP A 1043 -11.93 -10.09 4.03
C ASP A 1043 -13.14 -10.06 4.98
N PHE A 1044 -13.43 -11.12 5.72
CA PHE A 1044 -14.40 -11.10 6.81
C PHE A 1044 -13.97 -10.21 8.00
N TYR A 1045 -12.70 -10.27 8.42
CA TYR A 1045 -12.20 -9.37 9.46
C TYR A 1045 -12.07 -7.93 8.99
N ARG A 1046 -11.79 -7.68 7.69
CA ARG A 1046 -11.84 -6.34 7.07
C ARG A 1046 -13.26 -5.79 7.04
N ASP A 1047 -14.25 -6.60 6.69
CA ASP A 1047 -15.68 -6.27 6.80
C ASP A 1047 -16.01 -5.80 8.23
N ILE A 1048 -15.68 -6.62 9.24
CA ILE A 1048 -15.87 -6.26 10.67
C ILE A 1048 -15.12 -4.97 11.02
N ASN A 1049 -13.85 -4.83 10.64
CA ASN A 1049 -13.05 -3.66 10.99
C ASN A 1049 -13.58 -2.37 10.35
N SER A 1050 -14.10 -2.46 9.12
CA SER A 1050 -14.72 -1.33 8.43
C SER A 1050 -15.97 -0.82 9.16
N VAL A 1051 -16.76 -1.73 9.73
CA VAL A 1051 -18.04 -1.41 10.41
C VAL A 1051 -17.84 -1.06 11.90
N SER A 1052 -16.97 -1.76 12.62
CA SER A 1052 -16.95 -1.74 14.10
C SER A 1052 -15.56 -1.59 14.75
N GLN A 1053 -14.47 -1.51 13.99
CA GLN A 1053 -13.07 -1.42 14.47
C GLN A 1053 -12.50 -2.67 15.19
N ASP A 1054 -13.33 -3.67 15.48
CA ASP A 1054 -12.89 -5.02 15.84
C ASP A 1054 -12.07 -5.69 14.71
N GLY A 1055 -11.49 -6.86 14.97
CA GLY A 1055 -10.80 -7.67 13.94
C GLY A 1055 -9.36 -7.26 13.64
N LEU A 1056 -8.85 -6.16 14.20
CA LEU A 1056 -7.51 -5.64 13.85
C LEU A 1056 -6.37 -6.59 14.23
N MET A 1057 -6.44 -7.23 15.41
CA MET A 1057 -5.44 -8.21 15.83
C MET A 1057 -5.50 -9.47 14.97
N GLU A 1058 -6.70 -9.89 14.58
CA GLU A 1058 -6.93 -11.00 13.67
C GLU A 1058 -6.38 -10.71 12.26
N ILE A 1059 -6.57 -9.50 11.72
CA ILE A 1059 -5.96 -9.03 10.46
C ILE A 1059 -4.43 -9.11 10.54
N MET A 1060 -3.82 -8.50 11.57
CA MET A 1060 -2.37 -8.52 11.76
C MET A 1060 -1.80 -9.94 11.91
N TRP A 1061 -2.56 -10.84 12.53
CA TRP A 1061 -2.17 -12.25 12.62
C TRP A 1061 -2.21 -12.95 11.26
N ILE A 1062 -3.23 -12.70 10.43
CA ILE A 1062 -3.33 -13.28 9.07
C ILE A 1062 -2.24 -12.71 8.14
N ASP A 1063 -1.91 -11.41 8.23
CA ASP A 1063 -0.80 -10.84 7.47
C ASP A 1063 0.56 -11.45 7.88
N ASN A 1064 0.76 -11.76 9.17
CA ASN A 1064 1.92 -12.53 9.63
C ASN A 1064 1.88 -14.00 9.12
N PHE A 1065 0.72 -14.65 9.12
CA PHE A 1065 0.55 -15.97 8.53
C PHE A 1065 0.89 -15.98 7.03
N ARG A 1066 0.57 -14.91 6.28
CA ARG A 1066 0.96 -14.77 4.87
C ARG A 1066 2.47 -14.80 4.69
N SER A 1067 3.27 -14.27 5.62
CA SER A 1067 4.73 -14.40 5.60
C SER A 1067 5.18 -15.86 5.81
N ARG A 1068 4.58 -16.59 6.77
CA ARG A 1068 4.87 -18.02 6.99
C ARG A 1068 4.49 -18.87 5.78
N LEU A 1069 3.40 -18.52 5.09
CA LEU A 1069 2.98 -19.13 3.83
C LEU A 1069 3.99 -18.88 2.70
N ILE A 1070 4.55 -17.66 2.61
CA ILE A 1070 5.65 -17.33 1.67
C ILE A 1070 6.89 -18.17 1.98
N GLU A 1071 7.28 -18.27 3.25
CA GLU A 1071 8.44 -19.06 3.69
C GLU A 1071 8.28 -20.56 3.36
N LYS A 1072 7.11 -21.15 3.64
CA LYS A 1072 6.80 -22.55 3.28
C LYS A 1072 6.86 -22.77 1.76
N GLY A 1073 6.23 -21.89 0.96
CA GLY A 1073 6.26 -22.01 -0.50
C GLY A 1073 7.66 -21.82 -1.10
N GLN A 1074 8.45 -20.89 -0.56
CA GLN A 1074 9.85 -20.68 -0.95
C GLN A 1074 10.74 -21.87 -0.55
N HIS A 1075 10.48 -22.50 0.60
CA HIS A 1075 11.16 -23.74 1.01
C HIS A 1075 10.86 -24.90 0.05
N VAL A 1076 9.57 -25.12 -0.27
CA VAL A 1076 9.15 -26.13 -1.26
C VAL A 1076 9.80 -25.84 -2.63
N ALA A 1077 9.77 -24.59 -3.09
CA ALA A 1077 10.44 -24.18 -4.33
C ALA A 1077 11.94 -24.50 -4.32
N GLY A 1078 12.65 -24.23 -3.22
CA GLY A 1078 14.07 -24.54 -3.06
C GLY A 1078 14.39 -26.05 -3.08
N VAL A 1079 13.59 -26.87 -2.40
CA VAL A 1079 13.71 -28.34 -2.44
C VAL A 1079 13.55 -28.86 -3.88
N LEU A 1080 12.58 -28.32 -4.62
CA LEU A 1080 12.28 -28.74 -5.99
C LEU A 1080 13.33 -28.26 -7.03
N GLN A 1081 13.93 -27.07 -6.85
CA GLN A 1081 15.03 -26.58 -7.69
C GLN A 1081 16.29 -27.45 -7.60
N SER A 1082 16.54 -28.11 -6.47
CA SER A 1082 17.70 -28.97 -6.28
C SER A 1082 17.65 -30.28 -7.07
N GLN A 1083 16.51 -30.60 -7.69
CA GLN A 1083 16.28 -31.87 -8.40
C GLN A 1083 16.42 -31.74 -9.92
N THR A 1084 16.63 -32.89 -10.58
CA THR A 1084 16.47 -33.05 -12.02
C THR A 1084 15.06 -33.57 -12.36
N TRP A 1085 14.54 -33.16 -13.51
CA TRP A 1085 13.13 -33.33 -13.87
C TRP A 1085 12.95 -33.86 -15.30
N SER A 1086 11.84 -34.56 -15.53
CA SER A 1086 11.38 -35.00 -16.85
C SER A 1086 9.91 -34.60 -17.04
N GLU A 1087 9.52 -34.22 -18.25
CA GLU A 1087 8.12 -33.83 -18.53
C GLU A 1087 7.20 -35.05 -18.68
N VAL A 1088 6.06 -34.99 -18.01
CA VAL A 1088 4.99 -35.99 -18.08
C VAL A 1088 3.83 -35.48 -18.96
N ALA A 1089 3.39 -34.23 -18.76
CA ALA A 1089 2.30 -33.60 -19.51
C ALA A 1089 2.27 -32.07 -19.35
N THR A 1090 1.61 -31.39 -20.28
CA THR A 1090 1.26 -29.96 -20.25
C THR A 1090 -0.26 -29.76 -20.43
N PHE A 1091 -0.81 -28.68 -19.89
CA PHE A 1091 -2.26 -28.39 -19.76
C PHE A 1091 -2.61 -26.92 -20.04
#